data_AF-A0A3D2RJY5-F1
#
_entry.id   AF-A0A3D2RJY5-F1
#
_cell.length_a   1.000
_cell.length_b   1.000
_cell.length_c   1.000
_cell.angle_alpha   90.00
_cell.angle_beta   90.00
_cell.angle_gamma   90.00
#
_symmetry.space_group_name_H-M   'P 1'
#
loop_
_entity.id
_entity.type
_entity.pdbx_description
1 polymer ?
#
loop_
_entity_poly.entity_id
_entity_poly.type
_entity_poly.pdbx_seq_one_letter_code
_entity_poly.pdbx_strand_id
1 'polypeptide(L)'
;MLRSLTHYWRIHLAVLLGAAVATSVLTGALLVGDSVEESLRQLTLGRLGRVDQCVVASRYVRQHLADELSNNEAVTRTAPMIAVHASIQVASSGRRANKVLLFGVDERFGGFFEHSPTDSSRSSRLRILHPNGPLKRTLEIEEGDALILSIETHTDIHREFLFGEDGAEDRVIRRRVSAGATAEDEAGGRFSFEPNQSIPLVAFVQLRALQKFLKVDGRVNRILIESSQNELVRLDGFVDLEDYGLELKRSGETLILESDQFFLKELVAEAARHAAVQYGVSADGVLTYLANRMSTDRGSVPYSMISAMGRLDETDDSVDSYVILNGHAAARLGAVKGDTVTIRYYELERDEGFVETEIRLPMREPVAINGVAADRTLTPEFPGVRDANNMADWDAPFPVDLGAITTLDEDYWDEHGATPKAFLPLALGQRIWKNRFGNLTSVRFVSDVSRDDIVRGLLERLSPENQGIRVLALRANGLEAARGTADFRGLFFGFSTFLLVASLTMVSQLFKLGVEDRRSEIGLMKAVGFKTGSVSRLLIIEGVTLAVLGGLAGFLGAAAYARLMIHGLSTWWIGAVGTSLLIYDGSTVSFLIGWLLSVLLVGLVVWRAVGRESRGVIVDLLRHRGSDVERPMSTRIRMLARVSGMLAVLLAGGSIIMKPADRIVLFFGVGTLALTALLAAVRVLATRSGEP
;
A
#
# COMPACT_ATOMS: atom_id res chain seq x y z
N MET A 1 -18.96 -16.49 -59.77
CA MET A 1 -18.76 -15.76 -58.51
C MET A 1 -18.86 -14.24 -58.70
N LEU A 2 -17.99 -13.58 -59.47
CA LEU A 2 -18.06 -12.13 -59.69
C LEU A 2 -19.42 -11.63 -60.23
N ARG A 3 -20.01 -12.33 -61.21
CA ARG A 3 -21.36 -12.00 -61.73
C ARG A 3 -22.49 -12.17 -60.70
N SER A 4 -22.31 -13.07 -59.73
CA SER A 4 -23.25 -13.29 -58.62
C SER A 4 -23.19 -12.12 -57.64
N LEU A 5 -21.97 -11.74 -57.25
CA LEU A 5 -21.70 -10.61 -56.35
C LEU A 5 -22.25 -9.29 -56.90
N THR A 6 -22.17 -9.06 -58.21
CA THR A 6 -22.72 -7.84 -58.84
C THR A 6 -24.24 -7.85 -58.95
N HIS A 7 -24.86 -9.00 -59.20
CA HIS A 7 -26.31 -9.08 -59.38
C HIS A 7 -27.06 -8.93 -58.06
N TYR A 8 -26.59 -9.57 -56.99
CA TYR A 8 -27.18 -9.52 -55.65
C TYR A 8 -26.47 -8.54 -54.70
N TRP A 9 -25.88 -7.47 -55.25
CA TRP A 9 -24.97 -6.57 -54.53
C TRP A 9 -25.58 -5.96 -53.26
N ARG A 10 -26.90 -5.70 -53.23
CA ARG A 10 -27.58 -5.11 -52.06
C ARG A 10 -27.52 -6.02 -50.83
N ILE A 11 -27.79 -7.31 -51.02
CA ILE A 11 -27.79 -8.31 -49.94
C ILE A 11 -26.35 -8.60 -49.52
N HIS A 12 -25.45 -8.72 -50.49
CA HIS A 12 -24.02 -8.89 -50.21
C HIS A 12 -23.44 -7.70 -49.45
N LEU A 13 -23.83 -6.47 -49.79
CA LEU A 13 -23.46 -5.27 -49.05
C LEU A 13 -24.01 -5.29 -47.62
N ALA A 14 -25.27 -5.69 -47.42
CA ALA A 14 -25.86 -5.79 -46.09
C ALA A 14 -25.13 -6.84 -45.22
N VAL A 15 -24.78 -8.01 -45.79
CA VAL A 15 -23.99 -9.04 -45.10
C VAL A 15 -22.57 -8.54 -44.79
N LEU A 16 -21.94 -7.85 -45.74
CA LEU A 16 -20.62 -7.25 -45.57
C LEU A 16 -20.64 -6.22 -44.44
N LEU A 17 -21.62 -5.32 -44.40
CA LEU A 17 -21.80 -4.32 -43.34
C LEU A 17 -22.09 -4.99 -41.99
N GLY A 18 -22.93 -6.02 -41.95
CA GLY A 18 -23.17 -6.78 -40.71
C GLY A 18 -21.92 -7.48 -40.19
N ALA A 19 -21.11 -8.07 -41.07
CA ALA A 19 -19.82 -8.65 -40.72
C ALA A 19 -18.81 -7.58 -40.27
N ALA A 20 -18.84 -6.39 -40.90
CA ALA A 20 -18.03 -5.25 -40.51
C ALA A 20 -18.37 -4.77 -39.10
N VAL A 21 -19.66 -4.58 -38.79
CA VAL A 21 -20.11 -4.19 -37.45
C VAL A 21 -19.73 -5.23 -36.40
N ALA A 22 -19.97 -6.52 -36.67
CA ALA A 22 -19.59 -7.60 -35.76
C ALA A 22 -18.08 -7.57 -35.46
N THR A 23 -17.26 -7.35 -36.49
CA THR A 23 -15.80 -7.30 -36.37
C THR A 23 -15.33 -6.03 -35.65
N SER A 24 -15.93 -4.87 -35.96
CA SER A 24 -15.61 -3.59 -35.30
C SER A 24 -15.91 -3.64 -33.82
N VAL A 25 -17.05 -4.20 -33.43
CA VAL A 25 -17.46 -4.33 -32.03
C VAL A 25 -16.55 -5.30 -31.28
N LEU A 26 -16.32 -6.51 -31.82
CA LEU A 26 -15.51 -7.53 -31.13
C LEU A 26 -14.06 -7.08 -30.97
N THR A 27 -13.45 -6.63 -32.06
CA THR A 27 -12.06 -6.19 -32.06
C THR A 27 -11.92 -4.89 -31.27
N GLY A 28 -12.88 -3.96 -31.42
CA GLY A 28 -12.91 -2.71 -30.69
C GLY A 28 -12.99 -2.90 -29.17
N ALA A 29 -13.78 -3.86 -28.68
CA ALA A 29 -13.88 -4.18 -27.26
C ALA A 29 -12.54 -4.65 -26.66
N LEU A 30 -11.81 -5.52 -27.38
CA LEU A 30 -10.49 -5.98 -26.98
C LEU A 30 -9.50 -4.81 -26.93
N LEU A 31 -9.51 -3.94 -27.94
CA LEU A 31 -8.63 -2.78 -27.99
C LEU A 31 -8.90 -1.76 -26.89
N VAL A 32 -10.16 -1.52 -26.54
CA VAL A 32 -10.52 -0.65 -25.41
C VAL A 32 -9.98 -1.23 -24.11
N GLY A 33 -10.13 -2.54 -23.90
CA GLY A 33 -9.60 -3.22 -22.73
C GLY A 33 -8.07 -3.13 -22.61
N ASP A 34 -7.35 -3.39 -23.70
CA ASP A 34 -5.89 -3.24 -23.78
C ASP A 34 -5.45 -1.80 -23.50
N SER A 35 -6.13 -0.83 -24.14
CA SER A 35 -5.85 0.60 -23.98
C SER A 35 -6.01 1.07 -22.53
N VAL A 36 -7.06 0.61 -21.84
CA VAL A 36 -7.30 0.98 -20.43
C VAL A 36 -6.23 0.36 -19.53
N GLU A 37 -5.90 -0.92 -19.69
CA GLU A 37 -4.86 -1.57 -18.88
C GLU A 37 -3.49 -0.91 -19.11
N GLU A 38 -3.12 -0.65 -20.36
CA GLU A 38 -1.87 0.01 -20.70
C GLU A 38 -1.82 1.45 -20.17
N SER A 39 -2.93 2.19 -20.22
CA SER A 39 -3.02 3.53 -19.64
C SER A 39 -2.81 3.51 -18.12
N LEU A 40 -3.46 2.59 -17.41
CA LEU A 40 -3.29 2.43 -15.96
C LEU A 40 -1.85 2.01 -15.62
N ARG A 41 -1.25 1.14 -16.44
CA ARG A 41 0.16 0.75 -16.33
C ARG A 41 1.07 1.98 -16.47
N GLN A 42 0.88 2.78 -17.52
CA GLN A 42 1.66 4.00 -17.75
C GLN A 42 1.45 5.05 -16.66
N LEU A 43 0.25 5.18 -16.11
CA LEU A 43 -0.02 6.05 -14.96
C LEU A 43 0.76 5.61 -13.72
N THR A 44 0.80 4.31 -13.44
CA THR A 44 1.63 3.76 -12.36
C THR A 44 3.12 4.02 -12.60
N LEU A 45 3.59 3.82 -13.84
CA LEU A 45 4.98 4.04 -14.18
C LEU A 45 5.38 5.52 -14.11
N GLY A 46 4.55 6.43 -14.62
CA GLY A 46 4.78 7.87 -14.52
C GLY A 46 4.71 8.37 -13.08
N ARG A 47 3.84 7.78 -12.25
CA ARG A 47 3.76 8.09 -10.81
C ARG A 47 5.04 7.72 -10.08
N LEU A 48 5.61 6.54 -10.33
CA LEU A 48 6.78 6.04 -9.62
C LEU A 48 8.12 6.42 -10.28
N GLY A 49 8.12 6.84 -11.54
CA GLY A 49 9.34 7.04 -12.32
C GLY A 49 10.15 5.75 -12.41
N ARG A 50 11.44 5.82 -12.09
CA ARG A 50 12.35 4.68 -12.03
C ARG A 50 12.39 3.99 -10.67
N VAL A 51 11.55 4.38 -9.71
CA VAL A 51 11.52 3.76 -8.38
C VAL A 51 10.94 2.34 -8.48
N ASP A 52 11.72 1.34 -8.09
CA ASP A 52 11.31 -0.06 -8.06
C ASP A 52 10.88 -0.47 -6.66
N GLN A 53 11.73 -0.12 -5.69
CA GLN A 53 11.59 -0.51 -4.30
C GLN A 53 11.78 0.69 -3.38
N CYS A 54 11.29 0.59 -2.15
CA CYS A 54 11.51 1.61 -1.13
C CYS A 54 11.74 0.96 0.23
N VAL A 55 12.81 1.35 0.90
CA VAL A 55 12.96 1.11 2.34
C VAL A 55 12.02 2.04 3.07
N VAL A 56 11.17 1.47 3.92
CA VAL A 56 10.21 2.16 4.76
C VAL A 56 10.59 1.87 6.20
N ALA A 57 11.02 2.91 6.91
CA ALA A 57 11.30 2.84 8.33
C ALA A 57 10.18 3.50 9.14
N SER A 58 9.79 2.88 10.26
CA SER A 58 8.88 3.47 11.24
C SER A 58 9.53 4.59 12.05
N ARG A 59 10.87 4.61 12.11
CA ARG A 59 11.71 5.63 12.74
C ARG A 59 12.65 6.24 11.70
N TYR A 60 13.37 7.29 12.06
CA TYR A 60 14.39 7.86 11.18
C TYR A 60 15.69 7.04 11.26
N VAL A 61 16.15 6.52 10.12
CA VAL A 61 17.40 5.76 9.95
C VAL A 61 18.50 6.65 9.39
N ARG A 62 19.76 6.23 9.44
CA ARG A 62 20.89 7.00 8.90
C ARG A 62 20.71 7.23 7.41
N GLN A 63 20.93 8.47 6.97
CA GLN A 63 20.97 8.82 5.54
C GLN A 63 22.05 8.03 4.79
N HIS A 64 23.16 7.72 5.47
CA HIS A 64 24.30 6.95 4.92
C HIS A 64 23.93 5.53 4.48
N LEU A 65 22.86 4.94 5.04
CA LEU A 65 22.35 3.65 4.60
C LEU A 65 22.01 3.64 3.11
N ALA A 66 21.60 4.79 2.53
CA ALA A 66 21.38 4.90 1.10
C ALA A 66 22.67 4.75 0.29
N ASP A 67 23.79 5.30 0.79
CA ASP A 67 25.10 5.20 0.16
C ASP A 67 25.63 3.77 0.25
N GLU A 68 25.47 3.12 1.39
CA GLU A 68 25.86 1.72 1.59
C GLU A 68 25.08 0.76 0.69
N LEU A 69 23.75 0.95 0.58
CA LEU A 69 22.90 0.16 -0.31
C LEU A 69 23.25 0.35 -1.79
N SER A 70 23.80 1.52 -2.17
CA SER A 70 24.24 1.77 -3.55
C SER A 70 25.44 0.92 -3.97
N ASN A 71 26.18 0.36 -3.01
CA ASN A 71 27.30 -0.55 -3.29
C ASN A 71 26.86 -2.00 -3.59
N ASN A 72 25.57 -2.32 -3.43
CA ASN A 72 25.03 -3.64 -3.72
C ASN A 72 24.86 -3.81 -5.24
N GLU A 73 25.35 -4.92 -5.82
CA GLU A 73 25.26 -5.20 -7.27
C GLU A 73 23.82 -5.22 -7.82
N ALA A 74 22.83 -5.55 -6.97
CA ALA A 74 21.42 -5.54 -7.35
C ALA A 74 20.85 -4.11 -7.45
N VAL A 75 21.51 -3.10 -6.89
CA VAL A 75 21.04 -1.73 -6.78
C VAL A 75 21.72 -0.86 -7.84
N THR A 76 20.92 -0.18 -8.66
CA THR A 76 21.41 0.76 -9.66
C THR A 76 21.55 2.17 -9.10
N ARG A 77 20.58 2.58 -8.26
CA ARG A 77 20.54 3.93 -7.67
C ARG A 77 19.76 3.90 -6.36
N THR A 78 20.15 4.78 -5.44
CA THR A 78 19.41 5.08 -4.21
C THR A 78 19.15 6.58 -4.07
N ALA A 79 18.07 6.96 -3.38
CA ALA A 79 17.87 8.32 -2.90
C ALA A 79 17.25 8.31 -1.49
N PRO A 80 17.90 8.94 -0.50
CA PRO A 80 17.30 9.11 0.82
C PRO A 80 16.26 10.23 0.77
N MET A 81 15.17 10.07 1.51
CA MET A 81 14.14 11.10 1.60
C MET A 81 13.39 11.06 2.93
N ILE A 82 12.82 12.21 3.29
CA ILE A 82 11.82 12.29 4.35
C ILE A 82 10.45 12.42 3.71
N ALA A 83 9.53 11.53 4.07
CA ALA A 83 8.12 11.63 3.68
C ALA A 83 7.26 11.84 4.92
N VAL A 84 6.55 12.97 4.98
CA VAL A 84 5.64 13.32 6.08
C VAL A 84 4.36 13.94 5.55
N HIS A 85 3.28 13.84 6.33
CA HIS A 85 2.05 14.58 6.04
C HIS A 85 2.14 15.98 6.63
N ALA A 86 1.71 16.97 5.85
CA ALA A 86 1.71 18.36 6.26
C ALA A 86 0.36 19.02 5.95
N SER A 87 0.15 20.16 6.62
CA SER A 87 -0.88 21.11 6.25
C SER A 87 -0.23 22.41 5.82
N ILE A 88 -0.73 22.97 4.71
CA ILE A 88 -0.20 24.21 4.14
C ILE A 88 -1.34 25.21 4.10
N GLN A 89 -1.09 26.40 4.63
CA GLN A 89 -2.04 27.51 4.62
C GLN A 89 -1.42 28.74 3.95
N VAL A 90 -2.19 29.47 3.16
CA VAL A 90 -1.77 30.74 2.57
C VAL A 90 -1.85 31.84 3.62
N ALA A 91 -0.75 32.56 3.86
CA ALA A 91 -0.67 33.56 4.93
C ALA A 91 -1.58 34.77 4.70
N SER A 92 -1.85 35.12 3.43
CA SER A 92 -2.68 36.28 3.05
C SER A 92 -4.18 35.97 3.03
N SER A 93 -4.58 34.86 2.43
CA SER A 93 -6.00 34.50 2.21
C SER A 93 -6.56 33.55 3.25
N GLY A 94 -5.72 32.88 4.03
CA GLY A 94 -6.13 31.87 5.01
C GLY A 94 -6.57 30.53 4.40
N ARG A 95 -6.58 30.38 3.06
CA ARG A 95 -6.90 29.12 2.37
C ARG A 95 -5.94 28.02 2.79
N ARG A 96 -6.47 26.80 3.00
CA ARG A 96 -5.73 25.70 3.61
C ARG A 96 -5.90 24.41 2.82
N ALA A 97 -4.80 23.68 2.66
CA ALA A 97 -4.74 22.32 2.19
C ALA A 97 -4.29 21.40 3.33
N ASN A 98 -5.01 20.30 3.52
CA ASN A 98 -4.71 19.28 4.52
C ASN A 98 -4.22 18.00 3.81
N LYS A 99 -3.52 17.13 4.54
CA LYS A 99 -2.98 15.86 4.03
C LYS A 99 -2.07 16.04 2.81
N VAL A 100 -1.30 17.13 2.77
CA VAL A 100 -0.28 17.33 1.74
C VAL A 100 0.88 16.37 2.00
N LEU A 101 1.30 15.61 0.99
CA LEU A 101 2.52 14.81 1.04
C LEU A 101 3.72 15.74 0.87
N LEU A 102 4.47 15.95 1.95
CA LEU A 102 5.68 16.75 1.94
C LEU A 102 6.89 15.82 1.84
N PHE A 103 7.67 16.01 0.77
CA PHE A 103 8.88 15.24 0.52
C PHE A 103 10.13 16.10 0.70
N GLY A 104 10.96 15.74 1.67
CA GLY A 104 12.33 16.23 1.79
C GLY A 104 13.25 15.40 0.91
N VAL A 105 13.76 15.98 -0.17
CA VAL A 105 14.56 15.29 -1.18
C VAL A 105 15.90 15.99 -1.42
N ASP A 106 16.89 15.24 -1.89
CA ASP A 106 18.16 15.77 -2.38
C ASP A 106 18.28 15.56 -3.90
N GLU A 107 19.43 15.93 -4.48
CA GLU A 107 19.69 15.86 -5.92
C GLU A 107 19.56 14.43 -6.49
N ARG A 108 19.75 13.39 -5.65
CA ARG A 108 19.65 11.98 -6.09
C ARG A 108 18.23 11.60 -6.47
N PHE A 109 17.23 12.24 -5.86
CA PHE A 109 15.82 12.03 -6.21
C PHE A 109 15.54 12.34 -7.68
N GLY A 110 16.14 13.41 -8.21
CA GLY A 110 15.99 13.78 -9.63
C GLY A 110 16.45 12.69 -10.58
N GLY A 111 17.35 11.81 -10.14
CA GLY A 111 17.81 10.65 -10.91
C GLY A 111 16.77 9.58 -11.21
N PHE A 112 15.64 9.59 -10.49
CA PHE A 112 14.52 8.66 -10.68
C PHE A 112 13.50 9.16 -11.71
N PHE A 113 13.62 10.41 -12.14
CA PHE A 113 12.69 11.09 -13.01
C PHE A 113 13.44 11.72 -14.20
N GLU A 114 12.72 12.24 -15.19
CA GLU A 114 13.35 12.87 -16.36
C GLU A 114 13.92 14.24 -16.01
N HIS A 115 13.23 14.96 -15.12
CA HIS A 115 13.64 16.26 -14.60
C HIS A 115 13.80 16.21 -13.07
N SER A 116 14.73 17.01 -12.54
CA SER A 116 14.93 17.12 -11.09
C SER A 116 14.05 18.23 -10.51
N PRO A 117 13.19 17.96 -9.51
CA PRO A 117 12.46 18.99 -8.76
C PRO A 117 13.35 19.63 -7.69
N THR A 118 14.67 19.69 -7.88
CA THR A 118 15.58 20.33 -6.93
C THR A 118 16.42 21.36 -7.65
N ASP A 119 16.35 22.61 -7.20
CA ASP A 119 17.36 23.60 -7.51
C ASP A 119 18.68 23.16 -6.87
N SER A 120 19.78 23.21 -7.61
CA SER A 120 21.17 22.96 -7.14
C SER A 120 21.65 23.96 -6.06
N SER A 121 20.76 24.82 -5.59
CA SER A 121 20.98 25.80 -4.53
C SER A 121 21.11 25.10 -3.17
N ARG A 122 22.31 25.16 -2.57
CA ARG A 122 22.61 24.67 -1.21
C ARG A 122 21.99 25.51 -0.08
N SER A 123 20.84 26.15 -0.32
CA SER A 123 20.21 27.07 0.64
C SER A 123 19.70 26.34 1.88
N SER A 124 20.26 26.62 3.05
CA SER A 124 19.80 26.00 4.30
C SER A 124 18.42 26.46 4.79
N ARG A 125 17.74 27.37 4.07
CA ARG A 125 16.41 27.86 4.46
C ARG A 125 15.32 26.93 3.94
N LEU A 126 14.38 26.56 4.82
CA LEU A 126 13.20 25.80 4.45
C LEU A 126 12.31 26.62 3.49
N ARG A 127 12.20 26.15 2.26
CA ARG A 127 11.35 26.70 1.19
C ARG A 127 10.62 25.53 0.53
N ILE A 128 9.35 25.71 0.20
CA ILE A 128 8.65 24.76 -0.67
C ILE A 128 9.19 25.01 -2.07
N LEU A 129 10.05 24.11 -2.54
CA LEU A 129 10.73 24.23 -3.82
C LEU A 129 9.71 24.03 -4.94
N HIS A 130 8.96 22.93 -4.90
CA HIS A 130 8.01 22.62 -5.95
C HIS A 130 6.69 22.04 -5.43
N PRO A 131 5.62 22.84 -5.31
CA PRO A 131 4.27 22.32 -5.15
C PRO A 131 3.74 21.79 -6.49
N ASN A 132 3.03 20.67 -6.49
CA ASN A 132 2.45 20.15 -7.72
C ASN A 132 1.22 20.96 -8.19
N GLY A 133 0.83 20.79 -9.46
CA GLY A 133 -0.29 21.52 -10.05
C GLY A 133 -1.61 21.44 -9.26
N PRO A 134 -2.05 20.25 -8.78
CA PRO A 134 -3.22 20.13 -7.90
C PRO A 134 -3.13 20.96 -6.62
N LEU A 135 -1.97 20.99 -5.94
CA LEU A 135 -1.76 21.79 -4.74
C LEU A 135 -1.84 23.29 -5.02
N LYS A 136 -1.22 23.76 -6.12
CA LYS A 136 -1.31 25.18 -6.52
C LYS A 136 -2.73 25.59 -6.85
N ARG A 137 -3.50 24.75 -7.55
CA ARG A 137 -4.93 25.01 -7.84
C ARG A 137 -5.80 25.03 -6.59
N THR A 138 -5.52 24.15 -5.62
CA THR A 138 -6.29 24.07 -4.37
C THR A 138 -6.05 25.29 -3.48
N LEU A 139 -4.82 25.80 -3.43
CA LEU A 139 -4.45 26.96 -2.62
C LEU A 139 -4.62 28.30 -3.38
N GLU A 140 -4.72 28.24 -4.71
CA GLU A 140 -4.67 29.39 -5.64
C GLU A 140 -3.43 30.26 -5.38
N ILE A 141 -2.24 29.64 -5.48
CA ILE A 141 -0.94 30.28 -5.18
C ILE A 141 -0.04 30.39 -6.40
N GLU A 142 0.74 31.47 -6.44
CA GLU A 142 1.80 31.72 -7.41
C GLU A 142 3.20 31.54 -6.79
N GLU A 143 4.24 31.63 -7.61
CA GLU A 143 5.61 31.58 -7.12
C GLU A 143 5.92 32.81 -6.25
N GLY A 144 6.55 32.60 -5.09
CA GLY A 144 6.90 33.66 -4.15
C GLY A 144 5.88 33.90 -3.03
N ASP A 145 4.67 33.33 -3.14
CA ASP A 145 3.63 33.50 -2.11
C ASP A 145 4.05 33.00 -0.74
N ALA A 146 3.63 33.71 0.31
CA ALA A 146 3.91 33.35 1.68
C ALA A 146 2.93 32.28 2.20
N LEU A 147 3.48 31.15 2.62
CA LEU A 147 2.76 29.99 3.13
C LEU A 147 3.14 29.71 4.58
N ILE A 148 2.22 29.15 5.33
CA ILE A 148 2.42 28.59 6.67
C ILE A 148 2.41 27.08 6.51
N LEU A 149 3.57 26.46 6.66
CA LEU A 149 3.74 25.02 6.69
C LEU A 149 3.61 24.52 8.12
N SER A 150 2.71 23.57 8.34
CA SER A 150 2.49 22.91 9.62
C SER A 150 2.75 21.41 9.44
N ILE A 151 3.64 20.85 10.26
CA ILE A 151 3.98 19.43 10.25
C ILE A 151 3.72 18.88 11.65
N GLU A 152 3.04 17.74 11.72
CA GLU A 152 2.92 16.97 12.96
C GLU A 152 4.22 16.22 13.20
N THR A 153 4.89 16.49 14.32
CA THR A 153 6.06 15.73 14.75
C THR A 153 5.64 14.46 15.50
N HIS A 154 6.38 13.40 15.22
CA HIS A 154 6.38 12.19 16.02
C HIS A 154 7.58 12.29 16.97
N THR A 155 7.34 12.25 18.28
CA THR A 155 8.39 12.06 19.28
C THR A 155 8.76 10.58 19.29
N ASP A 156 10.06 10.27 19.43
CA ASP A 156 10.51 8.88 19.56
C ASP A 156 10.09 8.28 20.92
N ILE A 157 9.85 9.15 21.91
CA ILE A 157 9.30 8.81 23.22
C ILE A 157 7.79 8.64 23.10
N HIS A 158 7.29 7.48 23.51
CA HIS A 158 5.86 7.20 23.43
C HIS A 158 5.09 7.93 24.52
N ARG A 159 3.89 8.44 24.19
CA ARG A 159 2.97 9.11 25.14
C ARG A 159 2.65 8.32 26.42
N GLU A 160 2.89 7.01 26.42
CA GLU A 160 2.56 6.13 27.55
C GLU A 160 3.73 6.00 28.55
N PHE A 161 4.81 6.72 28.28
CA PHE A 161 5.93 6.85 29.19
C PHE A 161 5.82 8.14 29.98
N LEU A 162 6.31 8.13 31.22
CA LEU A 162 6.28 9.28 32.14
C LEU A 162 6.85 10.56 31.51
N PHE A 163 7.91 10.44 30.71
CA PHE A 163 8.55 11.57 30.03
C PHE A 163 8.07 11.78 28.57
N GLY A 164 6.94 11.19 28.18
CA GLY A 164 6.31 11.47 26.89
C GLY A 164 5.56 12.80 26.90
N GLU A 165 5.64 13.60 25.83
CA GLU A 165 4.91 14.88 25.71
C GLU A 165 3.42 14.65 25.35
N ASP A 166 2.51 15.21 26.16
CA ASP A 166 1.04 15.06 26.02
C ASP A 166 0.35 16.14 25.16
N GLY A 167 1.03 17.24 24.83
CA GLY A 167 0.43 18.40 24.15
C GLY A 167 0.19 18.20 22.65
N ALA A 168 -1.08 18.13 22.21
CA ALA A 168 -1.41 18.13 20.77
C ALA A 168 -0.97 19.42 20.04
N GLU A 169 -0.88 20.55 20.74
CA GLU A 169 -0.39 21.82 20.18
C GLU A 169 1.14 21.88 20.09
N ASP A 170 1.86 21.23 21.02
CA ASP A 170 3.34 21.16 21.03
C ASP A 170 3.90 20.25 19.93
N ARG A 171 3.05 19.40 19.35
CA ARG A 171 3.39 18.48 18.27
C ARG A 171 3.25 19.05 16.87
N VAL A 172 2.77 20.28 16.71
CA VAL A 172 2.62 20.91 15.39
C VAL A 172 3.63 22.02 15.23
N ILE A 173 4.75 21.73 14.57
CA ILE A 173 5.75 22.75 14.29
C ILE A 173 5.28 23.55 13.06
N ARG A 174 5.18 24.87 13.23
CA ARG A 174 4.77 25.81 12.18
C ARG A 174 5.95 26.62 11.68
N ARG A 175 6.05 26.81 10.37
CA ARG A 175 7.06 27.67 9.74
C ARG A 175 6.47 28.45 8.59
N ARG A 176 6.78 29.75 8.53
CA ARG A 176 6.52 30.56 7.34
C ARG A 176 7.55 30.23 6.27
N VAL A 177 7.08 29.83 5.10
CA VAL A 177 7.88 29.43 3.93
C VAL A 177 7.35 30.16 2.69
N SER A 178 8.13 30.21 1.62
CA SER A 178 7.67 30.71 0.33
C SER A 178 7.37 29.56 -0.64
N ALA A 179 6.40 29.79 -1.53
CA ALA A 179 6.11 28.91 -2.66
C ALA A 179 7.18 29.04 -3.75
N GLY A 180 7.58 27.93 -4.36
CA GLY A 180 8.46 27.89 -5.53
C GLY A 180 7.74 27.50 -6.82
N ALA A 181 8.52 27.13 -7.84
CA ALA A 181 8.03 26.77 -9.17
C ALA A 181 7.20 25.47 -9.15
N THR A 182 6.25 25.30 -10.08
CA THR A 182 5.38 24.11 -10.07
C THR A 182 6.18 22.83 -10.34
N ALA A 183 5.92 21.74 -9.59
CA ALA A 183 6.44 20.42 -9.93
C ALA A 183 5.67 19.85 -11.13
N GLU A 184 6.34 19.66 -12.26
CA GLU A 184 5.80 18.97 -13.42
C GLU A 184 5.73 17.46 -13.18
N ASP A 185 4.91 16.76 -13.97
CA ASP A 185 4.73 15.30 -13.84
C ASP A 185 6.06 14.55 -14.08
N GLU A 186 6.86 15.03 -15.04
CA GLU A 186 8.19 14.53 -15.40
C GLU A 186 9.24 14.75 -14.30
N ALA A 187 8.95 15.61 -13.31
CA ALA A 187 9.79 15.88 -12.15
C ALA A 187 9.26 15.23 -10.86
N GLY A 188 8.37 14.24 -10.99
CA GLY A 188 7.76 13.56 -9.85
C GLY A 188 6.56 14.30 -9.24
N GLY A 189 5.93 15.24 -9.96
CA GLY A 189 4.72 15.96 -9.50
C GLY A 189 3.54 15.06 -9.14
N ARG A 190 3.54 13.80 -9.60
CA ARG A 190 2.54 12.76 -9.25
C ARG A 190 3.04 11.74 -8.23
N PHE A 191 4.28 11.86 -7.76
CA PHE A 191 4.91 10.84 -6.94
C PHE A 191 4.10 10.52 -5.68
N SER A 192 3.88 9.23 -5.47
CA SER A 192 3.16 8.71 -4.31
C SER A 192 3.53 7.25 -4.11
N PHE A 193 3.59 6.84 -2.85
CA PHE A 193 3.77 5.44 -2.47
C PHE A 193 2.47 4.65 -2.68
N GLU A 194 1.32 5.27 -2.42
CA GLU A 194 0.02 4.62 -2.46
C GLU A 194 -0.58 4.59 -3.87
N PRO A 195 -1.11 3.44 -4.32
CA PRO A 195 -1.77 3.31 -5.61
C PRO A 195 -3.13 4.00 -5.57
N ASN A 196 -3.12 5.32 -5.71
CA ASN A 196 -4.32 6.15 -5.76
C ASN A 196 -4.64 6.55 -7.21
N GLN A 197 -5.92 6.57 -7.58
CA GLN A 197 -6.38 6.98 -8.91
C GLN A 197 -6.40 8.51 -9.07
N SER A 198 -6.49 9.24 -7.96
CA SER A 198 -6.39 10.70 -7.94
C SER A 198 -4.95 11.16 -7.72
N ILE A 199 -4.56 12.26 -8.37
CA ILE A 199 -3.24 12.87 -8.16
C ILE A 199 -3.23 13.51 -6.76
N PRO A 200 -2.35 13.06 -5.85
CA PRO A 200 -2.30 13.59 -4.49
C PRO A 200 -1.78 15.03 -4.47
N LEU A 201 -1.98 15.72 -3.34
CA LEU A 201 -1.37 17.03 -3.10
C LEU A 201 0.08 16.80 -2.65
N VAL A 202 1.05 17.26 -3.44
CA VAL A 202 2.48 17.01 -3.22
C VAL A 202 3.25 18.32 -3.16
N ALA A 203 4.21 18.40 -2.23
CA ALA A 203 5.16 19.49 -2.14
C ALA A 203 6.58 18.96 -1.86
N PHE A 204 7.56 19.49 -2.58
CA PHE A 204 8.98 19.17 -2.39
C PHE A 204 9.71 20.26 -1.61
N VAL A 205 10.58 19.86 -0.69
CA VAL A 205 11.50 20.72 0.06
C VAL A 205 12.90 20.10 0.05
N GLN A 206 13.92 20.90 0.33
CA GLN A 206 15.28 20.38 0.44
C GLN A 206 15.42 19.49 1.68
N LEU A 207 15.95 18.28 1.50
CA LEU A 207 16.12 17.28 2.58
C LEU A 207 16.84 17.87 3.80
N ARG A 208 17.99 18.52 3.59
CA ARG A 208 18.79 19.11 4.68
C ARG A 208 18.04 20.18 5.46
N ALA A 209 17.21 20.99 4.80
CA ALA A 209 16.42 22.02 5.47
C ALA A 209 15.28 21.39 6.29
N LEU A 210 14.66 20.31 5.79
CA LEU A 210 13.63 19.58 6.49
C LEU A 210 14.19 18.81 7.70
N GLN A 211 15.35 18.16 7.55
CA GLN A 211 16.07 17.49 8.64
C GLN A 211 16.32 18.43 9.81
N LYS A 212 16.88 19.62 9.54
CA LYS A 212 17.09 20.66 10.56
C LYS A 212 15.80 21.15 11.20
N PHE A 213 14.74 21.31 10.39
CA PHE A 213 13.44 21.76 10.89
C PHE A 213 12.80 20.73 11.83
N LEU A 214 13.00 19.44 11.56
CA LEU A 214 12.51 18.32 12.35
C LEU A 214 13.49 17.85 13.44
N LYS A 215 14.67 18.47 13.57
CA LYS A 215 15.77 18.08 14.48
C LYS A 215 16.27 16.63 14.27
N VAL A 216 16.25 16.13 13.03
CA VAL A 216 16.70 14.77 12.64
C VAL A 216 17.85 14.82 11.64
N ASP A 217 18.89 15.59 11.98
CA ASP A 217 20.06 15.81 11.11
C ASP A 217 20.70 14.49 10.65
N GLY A 218 20.91 14.35 9.33
CA GLY A 218 21.52 13.15 8.74
C GLY A 218 20.67 11.89 8.83
N ARG A 219 19.38 12.00 9.18
CA ARG A 219 18.45 10.85 9.27
C ARG A 219 17.29 11.00 8.29
N VAL A 220 16.71 9.88 7.87
CA VAL A 220 15.61 9.79 6.88
C VAL A 220 14.66 8.65 7.24
N ASN A 221 13.40 8.71 6.82
CA ASN A 221 12.44 7.62 7.08
C ASN A 221 12.16 6.78 5.83
N ARG A 222 12.67 7.17 4.66
CA ARG A 222 12.50 6.46 3.39
C ARG A 222 13.80 6.47 2.60
N ILE A 223 14.07 5.37 1.88
CA ILE A 223 15.14 5.29 0.89
C ILE A 223 14.54 4.67 -0.37
N LEU A 224 14.56 5.43 -1.47
CA LEU A 224 14.12 4.96 -2.79
C LEU A 224 15.23 4.13 -3.42
N ILE A 225 14.85 3.07 -4.13
CA ILE A 225 15.78 2.13 -4.76
C ILE A 225 15.32 1.87 -6.21
N GLU A 226 16.25 2.03 -7.14
CA GLU A 226 16.18 1.50 -8.50
C GLU A 226 16.99 0.20 -8.50
N SER A 227 16.34 -0.92 -8.82
CA SER A 227 16.92 -2.26 -8.73
C SER A 227 17.02 -2.87 -10.13
N SER A 228 18.16 -3.50 -10.42
CA SER A 228 18.34 -4.27 -11.66
C SER A 228 17.63 -5.63 -11.60
N GLN A 229 17.25 -6.07 -10.39
CA GLN A 229 16.61 -7.35 -10.12
C GLN A 229 15.18 -7.18 -9.59
N ASN A 230 14.33 -8.18 -9.86
CA ASN A 230 12.95 -8.22 -9.36
C ASN A 230 12.83 -8.63 -7.89
N GLU A 231 13.87 -9.22 -7.30
CA GLU A 231 13.87 -9.61 -5.88
C GLU A 231 14.08 -8.41 -4.96
N LEU A 232 13.49 -8.47 -3.76
CA LEU A 232 13.66 -7.43 -2.75
C LEU A 232 15.11 -7.38 -2.28
N VAL A 233 15.66 -6.17 -2.20
CA VAL A 233 17.00 -5.94 -1.64
C VAL A 233 17.01 -6.36 -0.18
N ARG A 234 17.94 -7.25 0.19
CA ARG A 234 18.16 -7.62 1.59
C ARG A 234 18.93 -6.53 2.30
N LEU A 235 18.47 -6.19 3.52
CA LEU A 235 19.08 -5.16 4.35
C LEU A 235 20.12 -5.73 5.34
N ASP A 236 20.22 -7.06 5.45
CA ASP A 236 21.17 -7.72 6.34
C ASP A 236 22.61 -7.33 6.00
N GLY A 237 23.36 -6.86 7.00
CA GLY A 237 24.75 -6.42 6.84
C GLY A 237 24.94 -4.96 6.44
N PHE A 238 23.87 -4.22 6.11
CA PHE A 238 23.91 -2.78 5.87
C PHE A 238 23.37 -1.97 7.08
N VAL A 239 22.43 -2.54 7.81
CA VAL A 239 21.78 -1.88 8.95
C VAL A 239 22.65 -2.00 10.21
N ASP A 240 22.78 -0.89 10.95
CA ASP A 240 23.54 -0.82 12.19
C ASP A 240 22.61 -0.56 13.40
N LEU A 241 23.13 -0.64 14.62
CA LEU A 241 22.37 -0.42 15.86
C LEU A 241 21.68 0.94 15.88
N GLU A 242 22.34 1.96 15.37
CA GLU A 242 21.79 3.31 15.30
C GLU A 242 20.54 3.41 14.41
N ASP A 243 20.39 2.55 13.41
CA ASP A 243 19.19 2.52 12.56
C ASP A 243 18.00 1.90 13.31
N TYR A 244 18.28 1.08 14.33
CA TYR A 244 17.30 0.54 15.27
C TYR A 244 17.00 1.48 16.44
N GLY A 245 17.63 2.65 16.51
CA GLY A 245 17.56 3.56 17.65
C GLY A 245 18.26 3.02 18.89
N LEU A 246 19.23 2.11 18.70
CA LEU A 246 20.02 1.52 19.77
C LEU A 246 21.39 2.15 19.81
N GLU A 247 21.88 2.41 21.02
CA GLU A 247 23.21 2.94 21.24
C GLU A 247 23.98 2.04 22.22
N LEU A 248 25.23 1.74 21.88
CA LEU A 248 26.14 0.99 22.75
C LEU A 248 27.27 1.92 23.22
N LYS A 249 27.15 2.40 24.46
CA LYS A 249 28.08 3.32 25.13
C LYS A 249 29.10 2.52 25.96
N ARG A 250 30.30 3.08 26.16
CA ARG A 250 31.32 2.52 27.06
C ARG A 250 31.49 3.43 28.28
N SER A 251 31.39 2.86 29.47
CA SER A 251 31.65 3.53 30.75
C SER A 251 32.57 2.65 31.60
N GLY A 252 33.85 3.02 31.70
CA GLY A 252 34.88 2.16 32.30
C GLY A 252 34.99 0.81 31.59
N GLU A 253 34.88 -0.28 32.34
CA GLU A 253 34.89 -1.67 31.85
C GLU A 253 33.49 -2.20 31.47
N THR A 254 32.47 -1.32 31.47
CA THR A 254 31.09 -1.70 31.15
C THR A 254 30.66 -1.14 29.80
N LEU A 255 30.10 -2.00 28.95
CA LEU A 255 29.34 -1.59 27.77
C LEU A 255 27.86 -1.53 28.13
N ILE A 256 27.19 -0.44 27.76
CA ILE A 256 25.80 -0.16 28.13
C ILE A 256 24.99 -0.01 26.84
N LEU A 257 24.05 -0.92 26.63
CA LEU A 257 23.08 -0.87 25.54
C LEU A 257 21.84 -0.09 26.00
N GLU A 258 21.53 0.99 25.29
CA GLU A 258 20.38 1.86 25.53
C GLU A 258 19.55 2.03 24.25
N SER A 259 18.34 2.56 24.41
CA SER A 259 17.41 2.91 23.33
C SER A 259 17.06 4.38 23.41
N ASP A 260 16.94 5.03 22.24
CA ASP A 260 16.42 6.39 22.11
C ASP A 260 14.97 6.56 22.62
N GLN A 261 14.25 5.45 22.81
CA GLN A 261 12.89 5.41 23.37
C GLN A 261 12.86 5.09 24.88
N PHE A 262 14.01 5.14 25.56
CA PHE A 262 14.25 4.72 26.96
C PHE A 262 14.07 3.25 27.29
N PHE A 263 13.11 2.57 26.67
CA PHE A 263 12.88 1.16 26.87
C PHE A 263 13.51 0.31 25.76
N LEU A 264 14.13 -0.78 26.18
CA LEU A 264 14.53 -1.87 25.31
C LEU A 264 13.37 -2.84 25.15
N LYS A 265 12.98 -3.09 23.91
CA LYS A 265 12.02 -4.16 23.57
C LYS A 265 12.60 -5.52 24.01
N GLU A 266 11.74 -6.45 24.38
CA GLU A 266 12.15 -7.81 24.80
C GLU A 266 13.05 -8.49 23.76
N LEU A 267 12.78 -8.32 22.46
CA LEU A 267 13.60 -8.88 21.38
C LEU A 267 15.04 -8.34 21.39
N VAL A 268 15.24 -7.08 21.78
CA VAL A 268 16.56 -6.47 21.90
C VAL A 268 17.28 -6.99 23.14
N ALA A 269 16.56 -7.09 24.27
CA ALA A 269 17.09 -7.68 25.49
C ALA A 269 17.52 -9.15 25.28
N GLU A 270 16.73 -9.93 24.55
CA GLU A 270 17.06 -11.32 24.21
C GLU A 270 18.27 -11.42 23.26
N ALA A 271 18.35 -10.54 22.26
CA ALA A 271 19.53 -10.45 21.40
C ALA A 271 20.78 -10.11 22.21
N ALA A 272 20.67 -9.20 23.17
CA ALA A 272 21.77 -8.83 24.08
C ALA A 272 22.21 -10.00 24.95
N ARG A 273 21.27 -10.74 25.57
CA ARG A 273 21.58 -11.97 26.33
C ARG A 273 22.28 -13.02 25.47
N HIS A 274 21.81 -13.23 24.23
CA HIS A 274 22.44 -14.16 23.32
C HIS A 274 23.87 -13.75 22.95
N ALA A 275 24.09 -12.47 22.62
CA ALA A 275 25.42 -11.93 22.35
C ALA A 275 26.35 -12.12 23.57
N ALA A 276 25.84 -11.90 24.78
CA ALA A 276 26.59 -12.13 26.01
C ALA A 276 27.05 -13.59 26.14
N VAL A 277 26.15 -14.55 25.95
CA VAL A 277 26.47 -15.99 25.99
C VAL A 277 27.50 -16.37 24.93
N GLN A 278 27.38 -15.83 23.72
CA GLN A 278 28.28 -16.11 22.60
C GLN A 278 29.72 -15.66 22.87
N TYR A 279 29.90 -14.51 23.52
CA TYR A 279 31.22 -13.96 23.86
C TYR A 279 31.66 -14.25 25.30
N GLY A 280 30.91 -15.06 26.05
CA GLY A 280 31.26 -15.48 27.41
C GLY A 280 31.24 -14.36 28.45
N VAL A 281 30.36 -13.36 28.29
CA VAL A 281 30.21 -12.21 29.21
C VAL A 281 28.86 -12.21 29.91
N SER A 282 28.74 -11.49 31.02
CA SER A 282 27.42 -11.24 31.64
C SER A 282 26.64 -10.18 30.86
N ALA A 283 25.32 -10.32 30.83
CA ALA A 283 24.40 -9.29 30.37
C ALA A 283 23.39 -9.01 31.47
N ASP A 284 23.63 -7.96 32.24
CA ASP A 284 22.82 -7.56 33.37
C ASP A 284 21.78 -6.53 32.93
N GLY A 285 20.50 -6.89 33.05
CA GLY A 285 19.39 -5.99 32.76
C GLY A 285 19.20 -4.96 33.89
N VAL A 286 18.98 -3.70 33.52
CA VAL A 286 18.60 -2.63 34.44
C VAL A 286 17.30 -2.01 33.96
N LEU A 287 16.40 -1.76 34.91
CA LEU A 287 15.16 -1.03 34.69
C LEU A 287 15.06 0.11 35.70
N THR A 288 15.23 1.34 35.24
CA THR A 288 15.21 2.53 36.10
C THR A 288 13.93 3.33 35.89
N TYR A 289 13.31 3.75 37.00
CA TYR A 289 12.06 4.50 37.00
C TYR A 289 12.13 5.66 38.00
N LEU A 290 11.35 6.71 37.76
CA LEU A 290 11.23 7.84 38.68
C LEU A 290 10.09 7.60 39.67
N ALA A 291 10.40 7.63 40.97
CA ALA A 291 9.40 7.66 42.03
C ALA A 291 9.09 9.10 42.44
N ASN A 292 7.81 9.42 42.54
CA ASN A 292 7.31 10.73 43.00
C ASN A 292 7.72 11.00 44.45
N ARG A 293 7.62 9.97 45.30
CA ARG A 293 7.90 10.07 46.73
C ARG A 293 8.23 8.71 47.34
N MET A 294 9.27 8.67 48.15
CA MET A 294 9.55 7.58 49.09
C MET A 294 9.27 8.07 50.51
N SER A 295 8.66 7.23 51.34
CA SER A 295 8.34 7.61 52.73
C SER A 295 8.36 6.43 53.69
N THR A 296 8.67 6.76 54.95
CA THR A 296 8.47 5.92 56.13
C THR A 296 7.59 6.69 57.12
N ASP A 297 7.31 6.10 58.28
CA ASP A 297 6.64 6.82 59.38
C ASP A 297 7.47 7.99 59.94
N ARG A 298 8.74 8.09 59.57
CA ARG A 298 9.72 9.04 60.13
C ARG A 298 10.14 10.16 59.19
N GLY A 299 10.05 9.95 57.88
CA GLY A 299 10.54 10.92 56.91
C GLY A 299 10.09 10.64 55.48
N SER A 300 10.41 11.56 54.58
CA SER A 300 10.11 11.44 53.16
C SER A 300 11.21 12.03 52.26
N VAL A 301 11.37 11.43 51.09
CA VAL A 301 12.27 11.86 50.01
C VAL A 301 11.43 12.00 48.74
N PRO A 302 11.33 13.19 48.15
CA PRO A 302 10.62 13.39 46.89
C PRO A 302 11.48 12.93 45.69
N TYR A 303 10.86 12.79 44.52
CA TYR A 303 11.47 12.68 43.19
C TYR A 303 12.82 11.94 43.16
N SER A 304 12.74 10.61 43.16
CA SER A 304 13.90 9.73 43.35
C SER A 304 13.99 8.70 42.22
N MET A 305 15.15 8.64 41.56
CA MET A 305 15.44 7.56 40.61
C MET A 305 15.62 6.25 41.38
N ILE A 306 14.95 5.20 40.92
CA ILE A 306 15.01 3.86 41.50
C ILE A 306 15.40 2.87 40.39
N SER A 307 16.45 2.10 40.62
CA SER A 307 16.93 1.11 39.66
C SER A 307 16.62 -0.31 40.11
N ALA A 308 15.83 -1.03 39.31
CA ALA A 308 15.64 -2.46 39.46
C ALA A 308 16.75 -3.20 38.69
N MET A 309 17.51 -4.03 39.38
CA MET A 309 18.65 -4.75 38.81
C MET A 309 18.92 -6.07 39.54
N GLY A 310 19.90 -6.83 39.05
CA GLY A 310 20.36 -8.08 39.66
C GLY A 310 21.10 -7.88 40.99
N ARG A 311 22.03 -8.81 41.29
CA ARG A 311 22.73 -8.94 42.59
C ARG A 311 23.46 -7.66 43.02
N LEU A 312 22.79 -6.85 43.84
CA LEU A 312 23.40 -5.81 44.66
C LEU A 312 23.88 -6.35 46.02
N ASP A 313 23.45 -7.54 46.40
CA ASP A 313 23.74 -8.17 47.68
C ASP A 313 23.97 -9.68 47.46
N GLU A 314 24.92 -10.30 48.17
CA GLU A 314 25.24 -11.73 48.02
C GLU A 314 24.26 -12.66 48.75
N THR A 315 23.22 -12.10 49.38
CA THR A 315 22.34 -12.80 50.33
C THR A 315 21.01 -13.27 49.71
N ASP A 316 20.76 -14.57 49.92
CA ASP A 316 19.56 -15.38 49.66
C ASP A 316 18.47 -14.75 48.75
N ASP A 317 18.41 -15.27 47.52
CA ASP A 317 17.45 -14.95 46.46
C ASP A 317 16.01 -15.44 46.77
N SER A 318 15.72 -15.84 48.01
CA SER A 318 14.41 -16.38 48.41
C SER A 318 13.33 -15.31 48.62
N VAL A 319 13.71 -14.02 48.71
CA VAL A 319 12.78 -12.89 48.92
C VAL A 319 12.76 -11.99 47.67
N ASP A 320 11.70 -12.12 46.87
CA ASP A 320 11.53 -11.40 45.60
C ASP A 320 11.01 -9.95 45.74
N SER A 321 10.82 -9.44 46.96
CA SER A 321 10.19 -8.14 47.19
C SER A 321 10.81 -7.41 48.37
N TYR A 322 11.80 -6.58 48.08
CA TYR A 322 12.48 -5.71 49.05
C TYR A 322 13.00 -4.44 48.35
N VAL A 323 13.46 -3.48 49.15
CA VAL A 323 14.17 -2.29 48.67
C VAL A 323 15.48 -2.11 49.42
N ILE A 324 16.52 -1.69 48.70
CA ILE A 324 17.79 -1.24 49.26
C ILE A 324 17.85 0.28 49.03
N LEU A 325 18.10 1.05 50.07
CA LEU A 325 18.29 2.49 49.97
C LEU A 325 19.78 2.82 49.99
N ASN A 326 20.19 3.87 49.28
CA ASN A 326 21.53 4.41 49.48
C ASN A 326 21.63 5.14 50.84
N GLY A 327 22.85 5.36 51.32
CA GLY A 327 23.10 5.93 52.64
C GLY A 327 22.42 7.30 52.87
N HIS A 328 22.35 8.14 51.84
CA HIS A 328 21.70 9.45 51.93
C HIS A 328 20.17 9.31 52.09
N ALA A 329 19.52 8.51 51.24
CA ALA A 329 18.09 8.28 51.29
C ALA A 329 17.67 7.56 52.59
N ALA A 330 18.45 6.57 53.04
CA ALA A 330 18.23 5.87 54.30
C ALA A 330 18.29 6.82 55.50
N ALA A 331 19.30 7.69 55.57
CA ALA A 331 19.45 8.67 56.63
C ALA A 331 18.28 9.66 56.67
N ARG A 332 17.87 10.17 55.49
CA ARG A 332 16.75 11.12 55.38
C ARG A 332 15.39 10.51 55.70
N LEU A 333 15.17 9.25 55.34
CA LEU A 333 13.97 8.50 55.73
C LEU A 333 14.02 8.02 57.18
N GLY A 334 15.17 8.17 57.86
CA GLY A 334 15.42 7.57 59.17
C GLY A 334 15.30 6.05 59.14
N ALA A 335 15.42 5.41 57.99
CA ALA A 335 15.02 4.02 57.77
C ALA A 335 16.14 3.04 58.14
N VAL A 336 15.77 1.91 58.76
CA VAL A 336 16.69 0.83 59.14
C VAL A 336 16.22 -0.51 58.56
N LYS A 337 17.10 -1.52 58.58
CA LYS A 337 16.79 -2.88 58.10
C LYS A 337 15.50 -3.40 58.76
N GLY A 338 14.57 -3.87 57.93
CA GLY A 338 13.27 -4.41 58.36
C GLY A 338 12.13 -3.40 58.34
N ASP A 339 12.40 -2.10 58.20
CA ASP A 339 11.35 -1.09 58.05
C ASP A 339 10.57 -1.26 56.75
N THR A 340 9.32 -0.78 56.75
CA THR A 340 8.52 -0.70 55.53
C THR A 340 8.70 0.66 54.88
N VAL A 341 9.21 0.68 53.64
CA VAL A 341 9.31 1.88 52.80
C VAL A 341 8.15 1.88 51.83
N THR A 342 7.40 2.98 51.78
CA THR A 342 6.36 3.21 50.79
C THR A 342 6.94 4.00 49.63
N ILE A 343 6.78 3.49 48.41
CA ILE A 343 7.22 4.12 47.17
C ILE A 343 5.99 4.48 46.36
N ARG A 344 5.85 5.76 45.99
CA ARG A 344 4.80 6.26 45.11
C ARG A 344 5.39 6.67 43.77
N TYR A 345 4.73 6.30 42.69
CA TYR A 345 5.15 6.60 41.32
C TYR A 345 3.93 6.76 40.41
N TYR A 346 4.09 7.51 39.33
CA TYR A 346 3.03 7.63 38.34
C TYR A 346 3.03 6.45 37.38
N GLU A 347 1.83 5.92 37.11
CA GLU A 347 1.52 4.98 36.03
C GLU A 347 0.57 5.67 35.04
N LEU A 348 0.76 5.41 33.74
CA LEU A 348 -0.06 6.03 32.70
C LEU A 348 -1.19 5.08 32.25
N GLU A 349 -2.44 5.50 32.40
CA GLU A 349 -3.60 4.75 31.93
C GLU A 349 -4.03 5.24 30.53
N ARG A 350 -4.56 4.33 29.70
CA ARG A 350 -4.54 4.46 28.23
C ARG A 350 -5.20 5.70 27.61
N ASP A 351 -6.01 6.45 28.35
CA ASP A 351 -6.61 7.72 27.91
C ASP A 351 -6.90 8.69 29.10
N GLU A 352 -6.34 8.45 30.29
CA GLU A 352 -6.63 9.23 31.52
C GLU A 352 -5.34 9.54 32.31
N GLY A 353 -4.72 10.70 32.06
CA GLY A 353 -3.75 11.37 32.94
C GLY A 353 -2.64 10.52 33.59
N PHE A 354 -2.06 11.06 34.66
CA PHE A 354 -1.10 10.34 35.52
C PHE A 354 -1.84 9.80 36.74
N VAL A 355 -1.82 8.48 36.95
CA VAL A 355 -2.37 7.83 38.14
C VAL A 355 -1.24 7.54 39.12
N GLU A 356 -1.35 8.01 40.36
CA GLU A 356 -0.35 7.70 41.39
C GLU A 356 -0.61 6.32 41.99
N THR A 357 0.36 5.41 41.81
CA THR A 357 0.36 4.05 42.37
C THR A 357 1.35 3.98 43.54
N GLU A 358 1.04 3.19 44.56
CA GLU A 358 1.96 2.96 45.70
C GLU A 358 2.29 1.49 45.92
N ILE A 359 3.53 1.23 46.34
CA ILE A 359 4.00 -0.10 46.77
C ILE A 359 4.73 0.02 48.11
N ARG A 360 4.57 -0.99 48.97
CA ARG A 360 5.21 -1.07 50.28
C ARG A 360 6.19 -2.23 50.30
N LEU A 361 7.45 -1.94 50.59
CA LEU A 361 8.53 -2.92 50.53
C LEU A 361 9.33 -2.94 51.83
N PRO A 362 9.72 -4.12 52.33
CA PRO A 362 10.65 -4.22 53.44
C PRO A 362 12.04 -3.76 53.00
N MET A 363 12.68 -2.96 53.84
CA MET A 363 14.01 -2.42 53.61
C MET A 363 15.10 -3.42 54.03
N ARG A 364 16.09 -3.62 53.15
CA ARG A 364 17.36 -4.33 53.45
C ARG A 364 18.42 -3.37 54.01
N GLU A 365 19.64 -3.86 54.23
CA GLU A 365 20.73 -3.01 54.70
C GLU A 365 21.02 -1.89 53.69
N PRO A 366 21.19 -0.64 54.15
CA PRO A 366 21.49 0.46 53.25
C PRO A 366 22.89 0.32 52.66
N VAL A 367 23.05 0.73 51.42
CA VAL A 367 24.35 0.69 50.72
C VAL A 367 25.02 2.06 50.77
N ALA A 368 26.34 2.09 50.96
CA ALA A 368 27.10 3.32 50.77
C ALA A 368 27.03 3.75 49.30
N ILE A 369 27.16 5.05 49.02
CA ILE A 369 27.23 5.57 47.65
C ILE A 369 28.64 5.28 47.11
N ASN A 370 28.92 4.03 46.79
CA ASN A 370 30.17 3.53 46.21
C ASN A 370 29.92 2.39 45.22
N GLY A 371 30.89 2.13 44.34
CA GLY A 371 30.77 1.09 43.32
C GLY A 371 29.51 1.26 42.45
N VAL A 372 28.73 0.19 42.31
CA VAL A 372 27.48 0.17 41.54
C VAL A 372 26.44 1.16 42.11
N ALA A 373 26.40 1.37 43.42
CA ALA A 373 25.45 2.30 44.04
C ALA A 373 25.79 3.79 43.80
N ALA A 374 27.00 4.09 43.33
CA ALA A 374 27.42 5.42 42.89
C ALA A 374 27.35 5.61 41.36
N ASP A 375 26.95 4.57 40.62
CA ASP A 375 26.97 4.58 39.15
C ASP A 375 25.83 5.43 38.57
N ARG A 376 26.18 6.64 38.14
CA ARG A 376 25.26 7.59 37.48
C ARG A 376 24.64 7.02 36.21
N THR A 377 25.30 6.07 35.54
CA THR A 377 24.84 5.50 34.26
C THR A 377 23.75 4.43 34.44
N LEU A 378 23.33 4.15 35.68
CA LEU A 378 22.12 3.35 35.93
C LEU A 378 20.85 4.13 35.58
N THR A 379 20.92 5.47 35.59
CA THR A 379 19.82 6.33 35.16
C THR A 379 20.01 6.75 33.71
N PRO A 380 19.04 6.45 32.81
CA PRO A 380 19.06 6.95 31.45
C PRO A 380 19.05 8.49 31.39
N GLU A 381 19.54 9.03 30.28
CA GLU A 381 19.58 10.49 30.07
C GLU A 381 18.20 11.01 29.64
N PHE A 382 17.37 11.44 30.61
CA PHE A 382 16.05 12.02 30.33
C PHE A 382 16.14 13.50 29.89
N PRO A 383 15.56 13.89 28.73
CA PRO A 383 15.40 15.27 28.30
C PRO A 383 14.65 16.11 29.34
N GLY A 384 15.02 17.38 29.49
CA GLY A 384 14.40 18.31 30.46
C GLY A 384 14.86 18.11 31.91
N VAL A 385 15.35 16.92 32.27
CA VAL A 385 15.91 16.62 33.61
C VAL A 385 17.42 16.82 33.63
N ARG A 386 18.13 16.34 32.60
CA ARG A 386 19.59 16.46 32.50
C ARG A 386 20.07 17.91 32.29
N ASP A 387 19.31 18.68 31.52
CA ASP A 387 19.71 20.02 31.09
C ASP A 387 19.41 21.11 32.15
N ALA A 388 18.71 20.74 33.22
CA ALA A 388 18.34 21.64 34.31
C ALA A 388 19.54 21.88 35.24
N ASN A 389 19.74 23.13 35.65
CA ASN A 389 20.82 23.50 36.58
C ASN A 389 20.52 23.09 38.03
N ASN A 390 19.25 22.90 38.37
CA ASN A 390 18.77 22.48 39.69
C ASN A 390 17.48 21.64 39.50
N MET A 391 17.03 20.95 40.55
CA MET A 391 15.81 20.14 40.50
C MET A 391 14.53 20.98 40.39
N ALA A 392 14.55 22.21 40.89
CA ALA A 392 13.43 23.15 40.77
C ALA A 392 13.13 23.61 39.33
N ASP A 393 14.11 23.53 38.43
CA ASP A 393 14.05 23.95 37.02
C ASP A 393 13.69 22.78 36.07
N TRP A 394 13.26 21.63 36.60
CA TRP A 394 12.84 20.49 35.78
C TRP A 394 11.65 20.84 34.88
N ASP A 395 11.85 20.68 33.57
CA ASP A 395 10.80 20.79 32.56
C ASP A 395 10.22 19.40 32.28
N ALA A 396 9.40 18.92 33.23
CA ALA A 396 8.81 17.59 33.18
C ALA A 396 7.40 17.62 32.56
N PRO A 397 7.05 16.68 31.66
CA PRO A 397 5.72 16.61 31.06
C PRO A 397 4.64 16.04 32.01
N PHE A 398 4.96 15.87 33.30
CA PHE A 398 4.09 15.33 34.34
C PHE A 398 4.02 16.26 35.56
N PRO A 399 3.00 16.14 36.42
CA PRO A 399 2.88 16.98 37.61
C PRO A 399 4.07 16.80 38.56
N VAL A 400 4.84 17.88 38.78
CA VAL A 400 5.91 17.94 39.77
C VAL A 400 5.55 18.94 40.86
N ASP A 401 5.50 18.46 42.10
CA ASP A 401 5.37 19.26 43.33
C ASP A 401 6.74 19.83 43.69
N LEU A 402 7.11 20.92 43.02
CA LEU A 402 8.37 21.63 43.27
C LEU A 402 8.48 22.12 44.72
N GLY A 403 7.36 22.32 45.42
CA GLY A 403 7.34 22.70 46.84
C GLY A 403 7.81 21.58 47.78
N ALA A 404 7.83 20.33 47.33
CA ALA A 404 8.36 19.21 48.10
C ALA A 404 9.90 19.11 48.02
N ILE A 405 10.53 19.75 47.03
CA ILE A 405 11.98 19.74 46.81
C ILE A 405 12.63 20.68 47.84
N THR A 406 13.62 20.17 48.57
CA THR A 406 14.32 20.92 49.62
C THR A 406 15.78 21.15 49.25
N THR A 407 16.48 22.01 50.00
CA THR A 407 17.92 22.22 49.80
C THR A 407 18.73 20.94 49.90
N LEU A 408 18.30 19.98 50.74
CA LEU A 408 18.96 18.67 50.85
C LEU A 408 18.84 17.83 49.57
N ASP A 409 17.78 18.02 48.78
CA ASP A 409 17.61 17.34 47.49
C ASP A 409 18.51 17.96 46.43
N GLU A 410 18.61 19.29 46.42
CA GLU A 410 19.51 20.04 45.53
C GLU A 410 20.98 19.72 45.84
N ASP A 411 21.38 19.68 47.11
CA ASP A 411 22.74 19.31 47.52
C ASP A 411 23.10 17.90 47.02
N TYR A 412 22.15 16.95 47.09
CA TYR A 412 22.35 15.61 46.55
C TYR A 412 22.46 15.62 45.02
N TRP A 413 21.63 16.41 44.34
CA TRP A 413 21.67 16.53 42.88
C TRP A 413 23.00 17.13 42.40
N ASP A 414 23.51 18.15 43.08
CA ASP A 414 24.79 18.77 42.76
C ASP A 414 25.96 17.79 42.97
N GLU A 415 25.95 17.02 44.07
CA GLU A 415 27.04 16.09 44.39
C GLU A 415 26.97 14.77 43.61
N HIS A 416 25.77 14.23 43.43
CA HIS A 416 25.56 12.87 42.92
C HIS A 416 24.76 12.81 41.61
N GLY A 417 24.08 13.88 41.21
CA GLY A 417 23.25 13.92 39.99
C GLY A 417 22.09 12.94 40.07
N ALA A 418 21.76 12.34 38.93
CA ALA A 418 20.65 11.38 38.79
C ALA A 418 20.96 9.97 39.34
N THR A 419 21.99 9.80 40.17
CA THR A 419 22.33 8.49 40.78
C THR A 419 21.13 7.94 41.55
N PRO A 420 20.76 6.66 41.35
CA PRO A 420 19.63 6.05 42.02
C PRO A 420 19.70 6.17 43.55
N LYS A 421 18.58 6.57 44.16
CA LYS A 421 18.44 6.68 45.62
C LYS A 421 17.98 5.36 46.25
N ALA A 422 17.41 4.48 45.45
CA ALA A 422 16.93 3.16 45.86
C ALA A 422 17.15 2.12 44.77
N PHE A 423 17.19 0.85 45.19
CA PHE A 423 17.39 -0.30 44.33
C PHE A 423 16.41 -1.42 44.66
N LEU A 424 15.93 -2.10 43.62
CA LEU A 424 14.95 -3.18 43.70
C LEU A 424 15.45 -4.44 42.99
N PRO A 425 14.95 -5.64 43.33
CA PRO A 425 15.13 -6.82 42.50
C PRO A 425 14.61 -6.58 41.08
N LEU A 426 15.36 -6.98 40.06
CA LEU A 426 14.96 -6.83 38.66
C LEU A 426 13.58 -7.43 38.38
N ALA A 427 13.30 -8.62 38.92
CA ALA A 427 12.01 -9.29 38.77
C ALA A 427 10.83 -8.47 39.34
N LEU A 428 11.06 -7.77 40.46
CA LEU A 428 10.05 -6.86 41.03
C LEU A 428 9.82 -5.66 40.11
N GLY A 429 10.90 -4.99 39.68
CA GLY A 429 10.81 -3.84 38.77
C GLY A 429 10.08 -4.20 37.48
N GLN A 430 10.42 -5.33 36.85
CA GLN A 430 9.75 -5.81 35.64
C GLN A 430 8.28 -6.16 35.87
N ARG A 431 7.87 -6.51 37.09
CA ARG A 431 6.46 -6.76 37.41
C ARG A 431 5.65 -5.48 37.53
N ILE A 432 6.25 -4.40 38.03
CA ILE A 432 5.54 -3.14 38.34
C ILE A 432 5.72 -2.04 37.29
N TRP A 433 6.79 -2.06 36.50
CA TRP A 433 7.11 -0.99 35.53
C TRP A 433 7.23 -1.48 34.08
N LYS A 434 7.02 -2.77 33.81
CA LYS A 434 6.95 -3.26 32.43
C LYS A 434 5.76 -2.64 31.71
N ASN A 435 5.99 -2.21 30.48
CA ASN A 435 4.96 -1.68 29.60
C ASN A 435 5.06 -2.33 28.21
N ARG A 436 4.26 -1.85 27.24
CA ARG A 436 4.26 -2.38 25.87
C ARG A 436 5.51 -2.03 25.05
N PHE A 437 6.34 -1.10 25.52
CA PHE A 437 7.57 -0.65 24.84
C PHE A 437 8.80 -1.40 25.32
N GLY A 438 8.76 -1.96 26.52
CA GLY A 438 9.81 -2.81 27.04
C GLY A 438 9.69 -3.07 28.54
N ASN A 439 10.71 -3.75 29.05
CA ASN A 439 10.84 -4.13 30.46
C ASN A 439 12.26 -3.87 31.01
N LEU A 440 13.12 -3.21 30.25
CA LEU A 440 14.46 -2.79 30.64
C LEU A 440 14.70 -1.39 30.08
N THR A 441 15.46 -0.58 30.82
CA THR A 441 15.99 0.69 30.31
C THR A 441 17.36 0.53 29.69
N SER A 442 18.15 -0.42 30.19
CA SER A 442 19.47 -0.74 29.62
C SER A 442 19.86 -2.19 29.86
N VAL A 443 20.80 -2.68 29.05
CA VAL A 443 21.53 -3.94 29.28
C VAL A 443 23.01 -3.63 29.40
N ARG A 444 23.63 -4.14 30.47
CA ARG A 444 25.01 -3.85 30.82
C ARG A 444 25.86 -5.10 30.62
N PHE A 445 26.97 -4.96 29.91
CA PHE A 445 27.96 -6.00 29.72
C PHE A 445 29.22 -5.63 30.51
N VAL A 446 29.50 -6.33 31.59
CA VAL A 446 30.68 -6.10 32.44
C VAL A 446 31.82 -6.97 31.91
N SER A 447 32.65 -6.42 31.01
CA SER A 447 33.77 -7.15 30.41
C SER A 447 34.67 -6.27 29.53
N ASP A 448 35.91 -6.72 29.33
CA ASP A 448 36.88 -6.17 28.37
C ASP A 448 36.53 -6.46 26.89
N VAL A 449 35.43 -7.15 26.61
CA VAL A 449 35.03 -7.49 25.24
C VAL A 449 34.92 -6.24 24.36
N SER A 450 35.35 -6.40 23.11
CA SER A 450 35.28 -5.33 22.12
C SER A 450 33.84 -4.91 21.87
N ARG A 451 33.61 -3.60 21.76
CA ARG A 451 32.31 -3.04 21.37
C ARG A 451 31.81 -3.71 20.09
N ASP A 452 32.68 -3.87 19.10
CA ASP A 452 32.32 -4.40 17.77
C ASP A 452 31.86 -5.85 17.81
N ASP A 453 32.38 -6.65 18.75
CA ASP A 453 31.98 -8.04 18.90
C ASP A 453 30.55 -8.13 19.45
N ILE A 454 30.22 -7.33 20.48
CA ILE A 454 28.86 -7.22 21.00
C ILE A 454 27.90 -6.68 19.93
N VAL A 455 28.29 -5.65 19.17
CA VAL A 455 27.48 -5.14 18.05
C VAL A 455 27.22 -6.25 17.03
N ARG A 456 28.23 -7.03 16.65
CA ARG A 456 28.07 -8.16 15.71
C ARG A 456 27.08 -9.20 16.25
N GLY A 457 27.22 -9.60 17.51
CA GLY A 457 26.31 -10.57 18.14
C GLY A 457 24.86 -10.07 18.26
N LEU A 458 24.67 -8.76 18.47
CA LEU A 458 23.35 -8.14 18.45
C LEU A 458 22.74 -8.16 17.03
N LEU A 459 23.48 -7.71 16.03
CA LEU A 459 23.02 -7.63 14.64
C LEU A 459 22.73 -9.02 14.03
N GLU A 460 23.40 -10.08 14.49
CA GLU A 460 23.10 -11.47 14.09
C GLU A 460 21.67 -11.92 14.48
N ARG A 461 21.07 -11.32 15.51
CA ARG A 461 19.72 -11.67 16.01
C ARG A 461 18.66 -10.62 15.73
N LEU A 462 19.07 -9.38 15.45
CA LEU A 462 18.15 -8.28 15.16
C LEU A 462 17.82 -8.23 13.67
N SER A 463 16.59 -8.62 13.31
CA SER A 463 16.09 -8.46 11.95
C SER A 463 15.51 -7.06 11.70
N PRO A 464 15.79 -6.44 10.53
CA PRO A 464 15.25 -5.13 10.18
C PRO A 464 13.74 -5.05 10.25
N GLU A 465 13.04 -6.10 9.79
CA GLU A 465 11.58 -6.14 9.71
C GLU A 465 10.91 -6.07 11.10
N ASN A 466 11.49 -6.74 12.10
CA ASN A 466 11.01 -6.74 13.48
C ASN A 466 11.26 -5.40 14.19
N GLN A 467 12.22 -4.62 13.69
CA GLN A 467 12.51 -3.26 14.18
C GLN A 467 11.80 -2.15 13.38
N GLY A 468 10.91 -2.53 12.45
CA GLY A 468 10.08 -1.59 11.71
C GLY A 468 10.74 -0.99 10.46
N ILE A 469 11.81 -1.63 9.96
CA ILE A 469 12.46 -1.29 8.69
C ILE A 469 12.11 -2.38 7.67
N ARG A 470 11.42 -2.02 6.59
CA ARG A 470 10.93 -2.98 5.59
C ARG A 470 11.20 -2.49 4.18
N VAL A 471 11.40 -3.41 3.24
CA VAL A 471 11.53 -3.07 1.82
C VAL A 471 10.20 -3.36 1.12
N LEU A 472 9.63 -2.36 0.46
CA LEU A 472 8.40 -2.48 -0.30
C LEU A 472 8.70 -2.51 -1.80
N ALA A 473 8.17 -3.48 -2.54
CA ALA A 473 8.23 -3.54 -3.99
C ALA A 473 7.19 -2.58 -4.63
N LEU A 474 7.46 -1.27 -4.59
CA LEU A 474 6.51 -0.25 -5.05
C LEU A 474 6.08 -0.43 -6.51
N ARG A 475 7.01 -0.72 -7.43
CA ARG A 475 6.66 -0.93 -8.85
C ARG A 475 5.84 -2.19 -9.04
N ALA A 476 6.26 -3.32 -8.47
CA ALA A 476 5.53 -4.58 -8.62
C ALA A 476 4.11 -4.47 -8.03
N ASN A 477 3.99 -3.97 -6.80
CA ASN A 477 2.71 -3.76 -6.12
C ASN A 477 1.84 -2.74 -6.87
N GLY A 478 2.45 -1.68 -7.41
CA GLY A 478 1.76 -0.67 -8.20
C GLY A 478 1.23 -1.21 -9.54
N LEU A 479 2.00 -2.06 -10.22
CA LEU A 479 1.59 -2.69 -11.48
C LEU A 479 0.51 -3.75 -11.26
N GLU A 480 0.59 -4.50 -10.17
CA GLU A 480 -0.47 -5.41 -9.75
C GLU A 480 -1.76 -4.64 -9.41
N ALA A 481 -1.65 -3.53 -8.66
CA ALA A 481 -2.78 -2.66 -8.37
C ALA A 481 -3.36 -1.97 -9.63
N ALA A 482 -2.52 -1.66 -10.63
CA ALA A 482 -2.94 -1.05 -11.90
C ALA A 482 -3.79 -1.98 -12.77
N ARG A 483 -3.60 -3.30 -12.66
CA ARG A 483 -4.51 -4.29 -13.28
C ARG A 483 -5.92 -4.22 -12.68
N GLY A 484 -6.07 -3.58 -11.52
CA GLY A 484 -7.32 -3.34 -10.84
C GLY A 484 -7.93 -4.61 -10.24
N THR A 485 -8.99 -4.41 -9.44
CA THR A 485 -9.91 -5.50 -9.06
C THR A 485 -10.99 -5.72 -10.12
N ALA A 486 -11.14 -4.78 -11.06
CA ALA A 486 -12.14 -4.79 -12.11
C ALA A 486 -11.49 -5.16 -13.46
N ASP A 487 -11.85 -6.33 -13.99
CA ASP A 487 -11.44 -6.77 -15.32
C ASP A 487 -12.18 -5.96 -16.41
N PHE A 488 -11.64 -4.79 -16.77
CA PHE A 488 -12.21 -3.94 -17.81
C PHE A 488 -12.29 -4.66 -19.15
N ARG A 489 -11.30 -5.48 -19.51
CA ARG A 489 -11.32 -6.31 -20.72
C ARG A 489 -12.55 -7.23 -20.70
N GLY A 490 -12.75 -7.95 -19.60
CA GLY A 490 -13.91 -8.82 -19.39
C GLY A 490 -15.24 -8.07 -19.43
N LEU A 491 -15.32 -6.88 -18.83
CA LEU A 491 -16.51 -6.05 -18.81
C LEU A 491 -16.90 -5.55 -20.22
N PHE A 492 -15.96 -4.98 -20.97
CA PHE A 492 -16.20 -4.50 -22.34
C PHE A 492 -16.49 -5.66 -23.29
N PHE A 493 -15.78 -6.78 -23.15
CA PHE A 493 -16.07 -7.99 -23.92
C PHE A 493 -17.48 -8.52 -23.63
N GLY A 494 -17.88 -8.54 -22.36
CA GLY A 494 -19.21 -8.96 -21.92
C GLY A 494 -20.33 -8.09 -22.50
N PHE A 495 -20.23 -6.76 -22.39
CA PHE A 495 -21.20 -5.85 -23.02
C PHE A 495 -21.23 -6.00 -24.54
N SER A 496 -20.06 -6.17 -25.16
CA SER A 496 -19.92 -6.33 -26.61
C SER A 496 -20.45 -7.68 -27.11
N THR A 497 -20.58 -8.68 -26.23
CA THR A 497 -21.18 -9.98 -26.59
C THR A 497 -22.64 -9.82 -27.03
N PHE A 498 -23.41 -8.91 -26.41
CA PHE A 498 -24.79 -8.63 -26.84
C PHE A 498 -24.84 -8.04 -28.25
N LEU A 499 -23.97 -7.06 -28.52
CA LEU A 499 -23.85 -6.44 -29.85
C LEU A 499 -23.32 -7.42 -30.89
N LEU A 500 -22.39 -8.31 -30.51
CA LEU A 500 -21.88 -9.38 -31.35
C LEU A 500 -22.99 -10.36 -31.71
N VAL A 501 -23.74 -10.87 -30.74
CA VAL A 501 -24.86 -11.80 -30.96
C VAL A 501 -25.94 -11.16 -31.82
N ALA A 502 -26.28 -9.89 -31.58
CA ALA A 502 -27.23 -9.15 -32.41
C ALA A 502 -26.73 -9.03 -33.86
N SER A 503 -25.46 -8.66 -34.06
CA SER A 503 -24.85 -8.53 -35.39
C SER A 503 -24.76 -9.87 -36.12
N LEU A 504 -24.37 -10.95 -35.44
CA LEU A 504 -24.33 -12.31 -36.00
C LEU A 504 -25.74 -12.81 -36.36
N THR A 505 -26.73 -12.51 -35.52
CA THR A 505 -28.14 -12.85 -35.81
C THR A 505 -28.63 -12.09 -37.04
N MET A 506 -28.30 -10.80 -37.16
CA MET A 506 -28.61 -9.98 -38.32
C MET A 506 -27.95 -10.55 -39.59
N VAL A 507 -26.66 -10.88 -39.55
CA VAL A 507 -25.95 -11.51 -40.67
C VAL A 507 -26.61 -12.84 -41.05
N SER A 508 -26.97 -13.67 -40.07
CA SER A 508 -27.68 -14.93 -40.29
C SER A 508 -29.01 -14.73 -41.03
N GLN A 509 -29.81 -13.75 -40.59
CA GLN A 509 -31.10 -13.43 -41.21
C GLN A 509 -30.95 -12.86 -42.63
N LEU A 510 -30.01 -11.93 -42.82
CA LEU A 510 -29.72 -11.35 -44.14
C LEU A 510 -29.21 -12.40 -45.12
N PHE A 511 -28.34 -13.30 -44.66
CA PHE A 511 -27.85 -14.39 -45.51
C PHE A 511 -28.95 -15.39 -45.84
N LYS A 512 -29.83 -15.69 -44.87
CA LYS A 512 -31.02 -16.50 -45.12
C LYS A 512 -31.88 -15.88 -46.22
N LEU A 513 -32.26 -14.61 -46.09
CA LEU A 513 -33.03 -13.89 -47.11
C LEU A 513 -32.33 -13.92 -48.48
N GLY A 514 -31.00 -13.75 -48.51
CA GLY A 514 -30.21 -13.88 -49.74
C GLY A 514 -30.25 -15.25 -50.39
N VAL A 515 -30.33 -16.33 -49.61
CA VAL A 515 -30.53 -17.69 -50.14
C VAL A 515 -31.96 -17.87 -50.65
N GLU A 516 -32.95 -17.21 -50.01
CA GLU A 516 -34.35 -17.27 -50.41
C GLU A 516 -34.62 -16.57 -51.75
N ASP A 517 -34.05 -15.39 -51.96
CA ASP A 517 -34.15 -14.66 -53.24
C ASP A 517 -33.50 -15.42 -54.40
N ARG A 518 -32.58 -16.34 -54.09
CA ARG A 518 -31.82 -17.16 -55.05
C ARG A 518 -32.39 -18.57 -55.20
N ARG A 519 -33.59 -18.84 -54.65
CA ARG A 519 -34.23 -20.16 -54.72
C ARG A 519 -34.40 -20.66 -56.15
N SER A 520 -34.71 -19.78 -57.10
CA SER A 520 -34.86 -20.13 -58.53
C SER A 520 -33.53 -20.57 -59.16
N GLU A 521 -32.44 -19.83 -58.91
CA GLU A 521 -31.07 -20.16 -59.36
C GLU A 521 -30.61 -21.51 -58.76
N ILE A 522 -30.82 -21.68 -57.45
CA ILE A 522 -30.50 -22.91 -56.72
C ILE A 522 -31.31 -24.10 -57.26
N GLY A 523 -32.59 -23.88 -57.58
CA GLY A 523 -33.49 -24.87 -58.18
C GLY A 523 -33.03 -25.30 -59.57
N LEU A 524 -32.63 -24.35 -60.42
CA LEU A 524 -32.10 -24.63 -61.77
C LEU A 524 -30.80 -25.42 -61.71
N MET A 525 -29.85 -25.03 -60.86
CA MET A 525 -28.60 -25.77 -60.69
C MET A 525 -28.85 -27.22 -60.27
N LYS A 526 -29.80 -27.45 -59.35
CA LYS A 526 -30.18 -28.80 -58.93
C LYS A 526 -30.87 -29.60 -60.04
N ALA A 527 -31.73 -28.96 -60.84
CA ALA A 527 -32.40 -29.60 -61.98
C ALA A 527 -31.42 -30.07 -63.07
N VAL A 528 -30.30 -29.35 -63.25
CA VAL A 528 -29.22 -29.71 -64.18
C VAL A 528 -28.29 -30.80 -63.61
N GLY A 529 -28.52 -31.26 -62.37
CA GLY A 529 -27.80 -32.39 -61.77
C GLY A 529 -26.70 -32.01 -60.77
N PHE A 530 -26.61 -30.74 -60.34
CA PHE A 530 -25.64 -30.37 -59.30
C PHE A 530 -26.03 -30.99 -57.95
N LYS A 531 -25.06 -31.63 -57.28
CA LYS A 531 -25.22 -32.18 -55.94
C LYS A 531 -25.45 -31.06 -54.93
N THR A 532 -26.29 -31.29 -53.92
CA THR A 532 -26.58 -30.33 -52.84
C THR A 532 -25.32 -29.82 -52.15
N GLY A 533 -24.32 -30.69 -51.95
CA GLY A 533 -23.04 -30.30 -51.35
C GLY A 533 -22.24 -29.33 -52.21
N SER A 534 -22.32 -29.42 -53.54
CA SER A 534 -21.60 -28.52 -54.45
C SER A 534 -22.23 -27.13 -54.47
N VAL A 535 -23.58 -27.05 -54.43
CA VAL A 535 -24.30 -25.77 -54.32
C VAL A 535 -24.09 -25.12 -52.95
N SER A 536 -24.14 -25.91 -51.86
CA SER A 536 -23.83 -25.42 -50.51
C SER A 536 -22.39 -24.90 -50.42
N ARG A 537 -21.40 -25.61 -51.00
CA ARG A 537 -20.00 -25.18 -51.00
C ARG A 537 -19.83 -23.84 -51.73
N LEU A 538 -20.51 -23.63 -52.85
CA LEU A 538 -20.48 -22.36 -53.59
C LEU A 538 -20.98 -21.18 -52.73
N LEU A 539 -22.14 -21.34 -52.07
CA LEU A 539 -22.71 -20.32 -51.21
C LEU A 539 -21.87 -20.05 -49.96
N ILE A 540 -21.25 -21.10 -49.38
CA ILE A 540 -20.33 -20.97 -48.25
C ILE A 540 -19.08 -20.18 -48.67
N ILE A 541 -18.48 -20.47 -49.82
CA ILE A 541 -17.30 -19.74 -50.31
C ILE A 541 -17.65 -18.26 -50.53
N GLU A 542 -18.82 -17.96 -51.09
CA GLU A 542 -19.30 -16.59 -51.28
C GLU A 542 -19.50 -15.87 -49.94
N GLY A 543 -20.17 -16.50 -48.97
CA GLY A 543 -20.39 -15.90 -47.67
C GLY A 543 -19.11 -15.76 -46.83
N VAL A 544 -18.16 -16.70 -46.91
CA VAL A 544 -16.84 -16.57 -46.27
C VAL A 544 -16.04 -15.43 -46.92
N THR A 545 -16.10 -15.27 -48.23
CA THR A 545 -15.45 -14.14 -48.92
C THR A 545 -16.02 -12.81 -48.43
N LEU A 546 -17.33 -12.71 -48.28
CA LEU A 546 -17.99 -11.53 -47.70
C LEU A 546 -17.64 -11.33 -46.23
N ALA A 547 -17.49 -12.41 -45.46
CA ALA A 547 -17.04 -12.35 -44.07
C ALA A 547 -15.62 -11.82 -43.95
N VAL A 548 -14.71 -12.23 -44.84
CA VAL A 548 -13.33 -11.72 -44.89
C VAL A 548 -13.30 -10.25 -45.29
N LEU A 549 -14.00 -9.88 -46.37
CA LEU A 549 -14.06 -8.48 -46.84
C LEU A 549 -14.75 -7.55 -45.81
N GLY A 550 -15.86 -8.01 -45.24
CA GLY A 550 -16.55 -7.32 -44.16
C GLY A 550 -15.69 -7.24 -42.90
N GLY A 551 -14.97 -8.32 -42.57
CA GLY A 551 -14.00 -8.32 -41.49
C GLY A 551 -12.88 -7.30 -41.69
N LEU A 552 -12.34 -7.16 -42.90
CA LEU A 552 -11.34 -6.12 -43.24
C LEU A 552 -11.91 -4.70 -43.13
N ALA A 553 -13.15 -4.48 -43.56
CA ALA A 553 -13.82 -3.18 -43.35
C ALA A 553 -14.05 -2.91 -41.85
N GLY A 554 -14.48 -3.94 -41.12
CA GLY A 554 -14.70 -3.88 -39.68
C GLY A 554 -13.42 -3.71 -38.87
N PHE A 555 -12.29 -4.22 -39.36
CA PHE A 555 -10.96 -4.01 -38.81
C PHE A 555 -10.60 -2.52 -38.77
N LEU A 556 -10.86 -1.78 -39.85
CA LEU A 556 -10.65 -0.33 -39.88
C LEU A 556 -11.64 0.39 -38.95
N GLY A 557 -12.90 -0.06 -38.92
CA GLY A 557 -13.93 0.48 -38.02
C GLY A 557 -13.64 0.23 -36.53
N ALA A 558 -12.92 -0.85 -36.19
CA ALA A 558 -12.58 -1.21 -34.81
C ALA A 558 -11.70 -0.14 -34.14
N ALA A 559 -10.71 0.39 -34.86
CA ALA A 559 -9.85 1.45 -34.36
C ALA A 559 -10.64 2.74 -34.08
N ALA A 560 -11.56 3.11 -34.98
CA ALA A 560 -12.42 4.26 -34.80
C ALA A 560 -13.38 4.10 -33.62
N TYR A 561 -14.00 2.92 -33.49
CA TYR A 561 -14.85 2.57 -32.35
C TYR A 561 -14.09 2.63 -31.02
N ALA A 562 -12.89 2.03 -30.97
CA ALA A 562 -12.08 2.02 -29.76
C ALA A 562 -11.68 3.45 -29.35
N ARG A 563 -11.24 4.29 -30.29
CA ARG A 563 -10.94 5.71 -30.02
C ARG A 563 -12.17 6.47 -29.53
N LEU A 564 -13.34 6.26 -30.11
CA LEU A 564 -14.59 6.89 -29.67
C LEU A 564 -14.95 6.46 -28.23
N MET A 565 -14.76 5.18 -27.90
CA MET A 565 -15.01 4.67 -26.56
C MET A 565 -14.03 5.23 -25.54
N ILE A 566 -12.73 5.24 -25.83
CA ILE A 566 -11.72 5.87 -24.96
C ILE A 566 -12.01 7.37 -24.79
N HIS A 567 -12.43 8.05 -25.85
CA HIS A 567 -12.86 9.45 -25.76
C HIS A 567 -14.09 9.63 -24.86
N GLY A 568 -15.10 8.75 -24.96
CA GLY A 568 -16.27 8.78 -24.09
C GLY A 568 -15.91 8.48 -22.62
N LEU A 569 -14.99 7.55 -22.36
CA LEU A 569 -14.53 7.21 -21.01
C LEU A 569 -13.72 8.35 -20.37
N SER A 570 -12.94 9.06 -21.17
CA SER A 570 -12.12 10.19 -20.70
C SER A 570 -12.87 11.52 -20.60
N THR A 571 -14.08 11.64 -21.18
CA THR A 571 -14.88 12.88 -21.14
C THR A 571 -16.24 12.72 -20.48
N TRP A 572 -17.10 11.82 -21.00
CA TRP A 572 -18.49 11.68 -20.56
C TRP A 572 -18.64 10.80 -19.32
N TRP A 573 -17.75 9.80 -19.14
CA TRP A 573 -17.83 8.82 -18.06
C TRP A 573 -16.66 8.88 -17.08
N ILE A 574 -16.04 10.05 -16.91
CA ILE A 574 -14.89 10.25 -16.00
C ILE A 574 -15.21 9.74 -14.58
N GLY A 575 -16.43 9.97 -14.09
CA GLY A 575 -16.85 9.50 -12.77
C GLY A 575 -16.88 7.98 -12.59
N ALA A 576 -16.89 7.20 -13.67
CA ALA A 576 -16.88 5.74 -13.63
C ALA A 576 -15.46 5.14 -13.73
N VAL A 577 -14.54 5.80 -14.42
CA VAL A 577 -13.16 5.32 -14.61
C VAL A 577 -12.16 5.99 -13.67
N GLY A 578 -12.53 7.13 -13.07
CA GLY A 578 -11.71 7.83 -12.07
C GLY A 578 -10.51 8.60 -12.64
N THR A 579 -10.27 8.54 -13.96
CA THR A 579 -9.17 9.25 -14.63
C THR A 579 -9.57 9.73 -16.03
N SER A 580 -9.03 10.88 -16.45
CA SER A 580 -9.14 11.42 -17.81
C SER A 580 -7.96 11.02 -18.70
N LEU A 581 -6.92 10.38 -18.14
CA LEU A 581 -5.67 10.06 -18.82
C LEU A 581 -5.70 8.66 -19.43
N LEU A 582 -6.72 8.40 -20.24
CA LEU A 582 -6.82 7.17 -21.02
C LEU A 582 -6.27 7.43 -22.42
N ILE A 583 -5.25 6.67 -22.80
CA ILE A 583 -4.60 6.72 -24.09
C ILE A 583 -5.05 5.50 -24.89
N TYR A 584 -5.33 5.71 -26.17
CA TYR A 584 -5.57 4.61 -27.08
C TYR A 584 -4.25 3.89 -27.38
N ASP A 585 -4.14 2.64 -26.95
CA ASP A 585 -3.08 1.72 -27.34
C ASP A 585 -3.61 0.63 -28.27
N GLY A 586 -3.05 0.56 -29.47
CA GLY A 586 -3.51 -0.31 -30.54
C GLY A 586 -2.73 -1.62 -30.61
N SER A 587 -2.95 -2.53 -29.66
CA SER A 587 -2.30 -3.85 -29.67
C SER A 587 -2.57 -4.61 -30.97
N THR A 588 -1.50 -4.84 -31.75
CA THR A 588 -1.57 -5.56 -33.04
C THR A 588 -2.06 -7.00 -32.86
N VAL A 589 -1.73 -7.62 -31.71
CA VAL A 589 -2.15 -8.99 -31.39
C VAL A 589 -3.66 -9.05 -31.16
N SER A 590 -4.21 -8.13 -30.36
CA SER A 590 -5.66 -8.07 -30.11
C SER A 590 -6.44 -7.72 -31.37
N PHE A 591 -5.88 -6.89 -32.24
CA PHE A 591 -6.41 -6.65 -33.58
C PHE A 591 -6.52 -7.94 -34.40
N LEU A 592 -5.44 -8.72 -34.47
CA LEU A 592 -5.40 -9.94 -35.27
C LEU A 592 -6.32 -11.02 -34.71
N ILE A 593 -6.33 -11.21 -33.39
CA ILE A 593 -7.22 -12.16 -32.70
C ILE A 593 -8.68 -11.77 -32.92
N GLY A 594 -9.03 -10.50 -32.72
CA GLY A 594 -10.39 -9.98 -32.91
C GLY A 594 -10.88 -10.17 -34.34
N TRP A 595 -10.04 -9.88 -35.33
CA TRP A 595 -10.37 -10.08 -36.74
C TRP A 595 -10.54 -11.56 -37.10
N LEU A 596 -9.58 -12.42 -36.75
CA LEU A 596 -9.65 -13.86 -37.03
C LEU A 596 -10.88 -14.50 -36.38
N LEU A 597 -11.15 -14.16 -35.12
CA LEU A 597 -12.30 -14.67 -34.38
C LEU A 597 -13.62 -14.21 -35.01
N SER A 598 -13.69 -12.94 -35.46
CA SER A 598 -14.88 -12.42 -36.13
C SER A 598 -15.14 -13.12 -37.46
N VAL A 599 -14.11 -13.28 -38.30
CA VAL A 599 -14.22 -14.00 -39.57
C VAL A 599 -14.64 -15.45 -39.35
N LEU A 600 -14.08 -16.12 -38.33
CA LEU A 600 -14.46 -17.49 -37.97
C LEU A 600 -15.92 -17.57 -37.52
N LEU A 601 -16.37 -16.67 -36.64
CA LEU A 601 -17.74 -16.65 -36.13
C LEU A 601 -18.76 -16.34 -37.22
N VAL A 602 -18.51 -15.32 -38.04
CA VAL A 602 -19.37 -14.98 -39.18
C VAL A 602 -19.39 -16.13 -40.19
N GLY A 603 -18.24 -16.71 -40.52
CA GLY A 603 -18.13 -17.87 -41.40
C GLY A 603 -18.89 -19.09 -40.88
N LEU A 604 -18.84 -19.36 -39.57
CA LEU A 604 -19.60 -20.42 -38.92
C LEU A 604 -21.12 -20.17 -39.00
N VAL A 605 -21.54 -18.93 -38.79
CA VAL A 605 -22.95 -18.52 -38.90
C VAL A 605 -23.46 -18.70 -40.33
N VAL A 606 -22.69 -18.24 -41.33
CA VAL A 606 -22.98 -18.44 -42.75
C VAL A 606 -23.07 -19.93 -43.09
N TRP A 607 -22.08 -20.72 -42.66
CA TRP A 607 -22.06 -22.17 -42.89
C TRP A 607 -23.30 -22.85 -42.33
N ARG A 608 -23.71 -22.47 -41.11
CA ARG A 608 -24.90 -22.99 -40.45
C ARG A 608 -26.19 -22.54 -41.10
N ALA A 609 -26.27 -21.29 -41.58
CA ALA A 609 -27.41 -20.77 -42.32
C ALA A 609 -27.61 -21.51 -43.64
N VAL A 610 -26.54 -21.66 -44.43
CA VAL A 610 -26.54 -22.41 -45.70
C VAL A 610 -26.93 -23.87 -45.50
N GLY A 611 -26.31 -24.56 -44.53
CA GLY A 611 -26.53 -25.98 -44.30
C GLY A 611 -27.95 -26.32 -43.85
N ARG A 612 -28.66 -25.38 -43.21
CA ARG A 612 -30.07 -25.55 -42.82
C ARG A 612 -31.02 -25.33 -44.00
N GLU A 613 -30.82 -24.26 -44.75
CA GLU A 613 -31.74 -23.88 -45.83
C GLU A 613 -31.53 -24.72 -47.10
N SER A 614 -30.30 -25.13 -47.43
CA SER A 614 -30.03 -25.95 -48.63
C SER A 614 -30.73 -27.32 -48.60
N ARG A 615 -31.01 -27.83 -47.39
CA ARG A 615 -31.78 -29.06 -47.13
C ARG A 615 -33.29 -28.81 -47.22
N GLY A 616 -33.78 -27.64 -46.79
CA GLY A 616 -35.20 -27.26 -46.84
C GLY A 616 -35.71 -26.98 -48.24
N VAL A 617 -34.92 -26.27 -49.06
CA VAL A 617 -35.27 -25.86 -50.44
C VAL A 617 -35.61 -27.06 -51.35
N ILE A 618 -35.11 -28.28 -51.07
CA ILE A 618 -35.43 -29.49 -51.86
C ILE A 618 -36.85 -29.98 -51.60
N VAL A 619 -37.29 -29.92 -50.35
CA VAL A 619 -38.59 -30.47 -49.92
C VAL A 619 -39.72 -29.52 -50.29
N ASP A 620 -39.48 -28.20 -50.21
CA ASP A 620 -40.49 -27.18 -50.53
C ASP A 620 -40.68 -26.98 -52.04
N LEU A 621 -39.64 -27.16 -52.87
CA LEU A 621 -39.80 -27.12 -54.34
C LEU A 621 -40.56 -28.33 -54.90
N LEU A 622 -40.54 -29.48 -54.20
CA LEU A 622 -41.34 -30.67 -54.55
C LEU A 622 -42.79 -30.60 -54.02
N ARG A 623 -43.07 -29.74 -53.03
CA ARG A 623 -44.40 -29.54 -52.44
C ARG A 623 -45.01 -28.25 -52.98
N HIS A 624 -45.59 -28.32 -54.16
CA HIS A 624 -46.39 -27.23 -54.71
C HIS A 624 -47.74 -27.14 -53.96
N ARG A 625 -47.76 -26.57 -52.75
CA ARG A 625 -48.94 -25.97 -52.09
C ARG A 625 -48.52 -25.31 -50.77
N GLY A 626 -48.96 -24.07 -50.58
CA GLY A 626 -48.90 -23.37 -49.31
C GLY A 626 -49.72 -24.08 -48.23
N SER A 627 -49.09 -25.03 -47.56
CA SER A 627 -49.39 -25.31 -46.17
C SER A 627 -48.11 -25.04 -45.39
N ASP A 628 -48.17 -24.03 -44.52
CA ASP A 628 -47.34 -24.01 -43.33
C ASP A 628 -47.65 -25.31 -42.57
N VAL A 629 -46.95 -26.39 -42.93
CA VAL A 629 -46.90 -27.56 -42.07
C VAL A 629 -46.12 -27.10 -40.86
N GLU A 630 -46.84 -26.69 -39.83
CA GLU A 630 -46.32 -26.55 -38.47
C GLU A 630 -45.49 -27.80 -38.18
N ARG A 631 -44.17 -27.66 -38.23
CA ARG A 631 -43.29 -28.77 -37.92
C ARG A 631 -43.47 -29.04 -36.43
N PRO A 632 -43.91 -30.24 -36.02
CA PRO A 632 -44.05 -30.54 -34.61
C PRO A 632 -42.71 -30.30 -33.93
N MET A 633 -42.77 -29.49 -32.88
CA MET A 633 -41.60 -28.89 -32.28
C MET A 633 -40.61 -29.97 -31.83
N SER A 634 -39.39 -29.94 -32.38
CA SER A 634 -38.33 -30.87 -32.00
C SER A 634 -38.16 -30.84 -30.48
N THR A 635 -38.25 -32.00 -29.83
CA THR A 635 -37.97 -32.21 -28.39
C THR A 635 -36.67 -31.53 -27.95
N ARG A 636 -35.73 -31.35 -28.89
CA ARG A 636 -34.45 -30.66 -28.70
C ARG A 636 -34.57 -29.16 -28.39
N ILE A 637 -35.56 -28.43 -28.92
CA ILE A 637 -35.72 -26.98 -28.64
C ILE A 637 -36.29 -26.77 -27.23
N ARG A 638 -37.25 -27.61 -26.82
CA ARG A 638 -37.74 -27.67 -25.42
C ARG A 638 -36.64 -28.07 -24.44
N MET A 639 -35.85 -29.08 -24.80
CA MET A 639 -34.70 -29.51 -24.00
C MET A 639 -33.65 -28.39 -23.92
N LEU A 640 -33.36 -27.70 -25.02
CA LEU A 640 -32.42 -26.57 -25.02
C LEU A 640 -32.89 -25.44 -24.08
N ALA A 641 -34.17 -25.05 -24.13
CA ALA A 641 -34.72 -24.02 -23.23
C ALA A 641 -34.61 -24.43 -21.75
N ARG A 642 -34.91 -25.70 -21.44
CA ARG A 642 -34.82 -26.22 -20.06
C ARG A 642 -33.37 -26.36 -19.59
N VAL A 643 -32.47 -26.87 -20.42
CA VAL A 643 -31.05 -27.07 -20.09
C VAL A 643 -30.34 -25.73 -19.95
N SER A 644 -30.55 -24.78 -20.87
CA SER A 644 -29.97 -23.43 -20.77
C SER A 644 -30.51 -22.67 -19.56
N GLY A 645 -31.81 -22.76 -19.27
CA GLY A 645 -32.41 -22.17 -18.07
C GLY A 645 -31.87 -22.80 -16.78
N MET A 646 -31.78 -24.12 -16.71
CA MET A 646 -31.24 -24.84 -15.53
C MET A 646 -29.75 -24.55 -15.32
N LEU A 647 -28.97 -24.50 -16.41
CA LEU A 647 -27.55 -24.14 -16.36
C LEU A 647 -27.35 -22.68 -15.95
N ALA A 648 -28.21 -21.76 -16.40
CA ALA A 648 -28.18 -20.36 -15.96
C ALA A 648 -28.43 -20.24 -14.44
N VAL A 649 -29.41 -20.98 -13.91
CA VAL A 649 -29.71 -21.00 -12.46
C VAL A 649 -28.57 -21.64 -11.66
N LEU A 650 -27.97 -22.73 -12.15
CA LEU A 650 -26.82 -23.38 -11.51
C LEU A 650 -25.58 -22.48 -11.48
N LEU A 651 -25.27 -21.80 -12.60
CA LEU A 651 -24.16 -20.86 -12.67
C LEU A 651 -24.42 -19.60 -11.83
N ALA A 652 -25.67 -19.14 -11.75
CA ALA A 652 -26.06 -18.06 -10.85
C ALA A 652 -25.88 -18.46 -9.38
N GLY A 653 -26.28 -19.67 -8.99
CA GLY A 653 -26.05 -20.21 -7.65
C GLY A 653 -24.57 -20.38 -7.30
N GLY A 654 -23.77 -20.89 -8.25
CA GLY A 654 -22.32 -21.03 -8.08
C GLY A 654 -21.58 -19.70 -7.94
N SER A 655 -22.09 -18.63 -8.56
CA SER A 655 -21.47 -17.30 -8.49
C SER A 655 -21.44 -16.69 -7.08
N ILE A 656 -22.31 -17.15 -6.18
CA ILE A 656 -22.39 -16.68 -4.79
C ILE A 656 -21.15 -17.08 -3.98
N ILE A 657 -20.51 -18.21 -4.33
CA ILE A 657 -19.40 -18.81 -3.59
C ILE A 657 -18.03 -18.31 -4.11
N MET A 658 -17.99 -17.70 -5.29
CA MET A 658 -16.73 -17.29 -5.94
C MET A 658 -16.28 -15.88 -5.54
N LYS A 659 -14.97 -15.62 -5.72
CA LYS A 659 -14.36 -14.31 -5.50
C LYS A 659 -14.97 -13.26 -6.44
N PRO A 660 -15.06 -11.98 -6.04
CA PRO A 660 -15.70 -10.92 -6.83
C PRO A 660 -15.17 -10.78 -8.27
N ALA A 661 -13.85 -10.95 -8.47
CA ALA A 661 -13.22 -10.84 -9.79
C ALA A 661 -13.75 -11.86 -10.81
N ASP A 662 -14.05 -13.09 -10.37
CA ASP A 662 -14.51 -14.18 -11.26
C ASP A 662 -16.02 -14.09 -11.57
N ARG A 663 -16.77 -13.25 -10.85
CA ARG A 663 -18.23 -13.12 -11.02
C ARG A 663 -18.63 -12.44 -12.32
N ILE A 664 -17.76 -11.62 -12.91
CA ILE A 664 -18.07 -10.85 -14.13
C ILE A 664 -18.30 -11.79 -15.32
N VAL A 665 -17.40 -12.74 -15.54
CA VAL A 665 -17.53 -13.73 -16.64
C VAL A 665 -18.79 -14.59 -16.45
N LEU A 666 -19.08 -14.99 -15.21
CA LEU A 666 -20.29 -15.74 -14.88
C LEU A 666 -21.56 -14.93 -15.08
N PHE A 667 -21.57 -13.63 -14.75
CA PHE A 667 -22.71 -12.75 -14.98
C PHE A 667 -23.09 -12.72 -16.47
N PHE A 668 -22.12 -12.53 -17.36
CA PHE A 668 -22.36 -12.53 -18.80
C PHE A 668 -22.73 -13.93 -19.33
N GLY A 669 -22.13 -15.00 -18.78
CA GLY A 669 -22.49 -16.38 -19.10
C GLY A 669 -23.94 -16.71 -18.73
N VAL A 670 -24.36 -16.35 -17.51
CA VAL A 670 -25.73 -16.48 -17.01
C VAL A 670 -26.68 -15.63 -17.86
N GLY A 671 -26.33 -14.37 -18.14
CA GLY A 671 -27.14 -13.48 -18.97
C GLY A 671 -27.34 -14.03 -20.39
N THR A 672 -26.28 -14.57 -21.00
CA THR A 672 -26.36 -15.19 -22.34
C THR A 672 -27.24 -16.44 -22.31
N LEU A 673 -27.06 -17.32 -21.32
CA LEU A 673 -27.88 -18.52 -21.17
C LEU A 673 -29.35 -18.18 -20.90
N ALA A 674 -29.62 -17.19 -20.04
CA ALA A 674 -30.96 -16.70 -19.77
C ALA A 674 -31.62 -16.10 -21.04
N LEU A 675 -30.87 -15.32 -21.83
CA LEU A 675 -31.36 -14.79 -23.10
C LEU A 675 -31.67 -15.93 -24.09
N THR A 676 -30.81 -16.94 -24.19
CA THR A 676 -31.07 -18.11 -25.06
C THR A 676 -32.29 -18.91 -24.60
N ALA A 677 -32.48 -19.06 -23.29
CA ALA A 677 -33.64 -19.72 -22.70
C ALA A 677 -34.92 -18.92 -22.99
N LEU A 678 -34.87 -17.59 -22.83
CA LEU A 678 -35.98 -16.69 -23.11
C LEU A 678 -36.38 -16.72 -24.60
N LEU A 679 -35.42 -16.59 -25.51
CA LEU A 679 -35.68 -16.66 -26.96
C LEU A 679 -36.26 -18.02 -27.36
N ALA A 680 -35.77 -19.11 -26.77
CA ALA A 680 -36.32 -20.44 -26.99
C ALA A 680 -37.75 -20.56 -26.41
N ALA A 681 -38.01 -19.99 -25.24
CA ALA A 681 -39.34 -19.99 -24.61
C ALA A 681 -40.36 -19.14 -25.39
N VAL A 682 -39.98 -17.94 -25.85
CA VAL A 682 -40.82 -17.10 -26.72
C VAL A 682 -41.19 -17.85 -27.99
N ARG A 683 -40.23 -18.55 -28.60
CA ARG A 683 -40.50 -19.38 -29.77
C ARG A 683 -41.47 -20.53 -29.49
N VAL A 684 -41.40 -21.14 -28.30
CA VAL A 684 -42.36 -22.17 -27.85
C VAL A 684 -43.75 -21.58 -27.62
N LEU A 685 -43.84 -20.37 -27.08
CA LEU A 685 -45.10 -19.67 -26.83
C LEU A 685 -45.76 -19.20 -28.13
N ALA A 686 -44.99 -18.64 -29.07
CA ALA A 686 -45.47 -18.21 -30.37
C ALA A 686 -46.05 -19.36 -31.21
N THR A 687 -45.55 -20.59 -31.03
CA THR A 687 -46.12 -21.79 -31.66
C THR A 687 -47.35 -22.34 -30.95
N ARG A 688 -47.61 -21.97 -29.69
CA ARG A 688 -48.82 -22.40 -28.95
C ARG A 688 -50.02 -21.51 -29.23
N SER A 689 -49.80 -20.25 -29.60
CA SER A 689 -50.88 -19.32 -29.99
C SER A 689 -51.42 -19.54 -31.41
N GLY A 690 -50.91 -20.54 -32.14
CA GLY A 690 -51.36 -20.92 -33.49
C GLY A 690 -52.26 -22.17 -33.53
N GLU A 691 -52.47 -22.86 -32.41
CA GLU A 691 -53.46 -23.95 -32.33
C GLU A 691 -54.86 -23.33 -32.12
N PRO A 692 -55.86 -23.62 -32.99
CA PRO A 692 -57.24 -23.12 -32.85
C PRO A 692 -57.96 -23.67 -31.62
#